data_AF-A0A7J6PIJ4-F1
#
_entry.id   AF-A0A7J6PIJ4-F1
#
_cell.length_a   1.000
_cell.length_b   1.000
_cell.length_c   1.000
_cell.angle_alpha   90.00
_cell.angle_beta   90.00
_cell.angle_gamma   90.00
#
_symmetry.space_group_name_H-M   'P 1'
#
loop_
_entity.id
_entity.type
_entity.pdbx_description
1 polymer ?
#
loop_
_entity_poly.entity_id
_entity_poly.type
_entity_poly.pdbx_seq_one_letter_code
_entity_poly.pdbx_strand_id
1 'polypeptide(L)'
;MSAIHLCTCLHRLASSPRDRLTPKSPVGFILKHIMEKADEVPREQIQQLLANTSWAAAKLEAARMSSDQIDRTELDMKIYRFIGQMGSRHLATIVWSMASAQTWPADPENFSRILRSLLDIPRPLHHQELANTLWALARAPEKFRTETREAASALMARYVERADPKFRFADQHSANILWAIAKLGIEPEVAKGVLSICVASINETCGEYRPHSLSLCAWSLATLGVHPEVVDRIISEASARKLRDFENQQVAHLVWAGGTMLPAWTMDGLPERLAATMDKAKPQNVANVLWGIARSGPPLNSKLVRFAQTHMETSPRAYLPVDLSSVLWALGTMTNRGDYPDGLDGLVLATYTKMKSQMTTEWSARHISSATWGIATLATNGVGRGEALPLLEDMVVLASRAGAKSFTDQEGAGMFMWALAKVEMRPTDRIRTVMREFAEHFKDRADVARANTLSLAAWSISALRFKDEELLKVAIESMTADAAANYADFTAAVHAAAITQSALMPPPVVDELWYKCGVMNAPDTQLAICGWSLTALDLGRGLYTDKVNMVADRLSVADLTNLNQAARKLARTVLSASNRVINLPRERLDLRSSQAHQNWVGALRKYGVHGVQSEFEVIPGVFVDIALPADKVAIEVQGDSHYLTDLATGQRIDTTGNTKLKRQMVERRNWTLLEVPVMRHMPSKRDVEKFLKPFLM
;
A
#
# COMPACT_ATOMS: atom_id res chain seq x y z
N MET A 1 -12.61 29.34 51.23
CA MET A 1 -11.54 29.49 50.22
C MET A 1 -12.12 30.16 48.97
N SER A 2 -11.42 31.10 48.33
CA SER A 2 -11.87 31.77 47.09
C SER A 2 -11.69 30.86 45.87
N ALA A 3 -12.46 31.08 44.79
CA ALA A 3 -12.33 30.32 43.53
C ALA A 3 -10.88 30.28 42.96
N ILE A 4 -10.16 31.40 43.01
CA ILE A 4 -8.79 31.52 42.49
C ILE A 4 -7.80 30.62 43.25
N HIS A 5 -7.86 30.63 44.59
CA HIS A 5 -7.04 29.75 45.42
C HIS A 5 -7.32 28.27 45.12
N LEU A 6 -8.59 27.87 45.03
CA LEU A 6 -8.97 26.49 44.68
C LEU A 6 -8.48 26.10 43.28
N CYS A 7 -8.65 26.98 42.29
CA CYS A 7 -8.14 26.80 40.93
C CYS A 7 -6.61 26.63 40.93
N THR A 8 -5.89 27.45 41.71
CA THR A 8 -4.43 27.37 41.82
C THR A 8 -3.98 26.06 42.45
N CYS A 9 -4.67 25.60 43.51
CA CYS A 9 -4.41 24.29 44.11
C CYS A 9 -4.65 23.16 43.11
N LEU A 10 -5.76 23.21 42.38
CA LEU A 10 -6.10 22.21 41.35
C LEU A 10 -5.07 22.21 40.21
N HIS A 11 -4.64 23.40 39.78
CA HIS A 11 -3.62 23.56 38.75
C HIS A 11 -2.25 23.03 39.20
N ARG A 12 -1.85 23.28 40.45
CA ARG A 12 -0.62 22.71 41.03
C ARG A 12 -0.69 21.19 41.10
N LEU A 13 -1.82 20.65 41.55
CA LEU A 13 -2.06 19.21 41.56
C LEU A 13 -1.91 18.63 40.15
N ALA A 14 -2.59 19.21 39.16
CA ALA A 14 -2.49 18.79 37.76
C ALA A 14 -1.09 18.97 37.16
N SER A 15 -0.28 19.91 37.68
CA SER A 15 1.09 20.17 37.22
C SER A 15 2.12 19.20 37.80
N SER A 16 1.78 18.47 38.86
CA SER A 16 2.69 17.51 39.49
C SER A 16 3.05 16.35 38.54
N PRO A 17 4.29 15.82 38.63
CA PRO A 17 4.71 14.60 37.95
C PRO A 17 3.76 13.44 38.25
N ARG A 18 3.45 12.61 37.23
CA ARG A 18 2.44 11.53 37.34
C ARG A 18 2.76 10.50 38.42
N ASP A 19 4.03 10.22 38.61
CA ASP A 19 4.60 9.33 39.64
C ASP A 19 4.40 9.85 41.07
N ARG A 20 4.12 11.15 41.23
CA ARG A 20 3.85 11.79 42.53
C ARG A 20 2.37 12.00 42.81
N LEU A 21 1.49 11.59 41.89
CA LEU A 21 0.05 11.73 42.05
C LEU A 21 -0.53 10.47 42.72
N THR A 22 -1.23 10.64 43.83
CA THR A 22 -2.02 9.57 44.46
C THR A 22 -3.43 9.56 43.87
N PRO A 23 -3.96 8.40 43.42
CA PRO A 23 -5.36 8.30 42.98
C PRO A 23 -6.31 8.69 44.12
N LYS A 24 -7.48 9.28 43.79
CA LYS A 24 -8.61 9.63 44.69
C LYS A 24 -8.69 11.10 45.16
N SER A 25 -8.36 12.07 44.30
CA SER A 25 -8.66 13.48 44.60
C SER A 25 -10.14 13.81 44.28
N PRO A 26 -10.86 14.60 45.10
CA PRO A 26 -12.27 14.96 44.84
C PRO A 26 -12.36 16.09 43.80
N VAL A 27 -11.92 15.83 42.56
CA VAL A 27 -11.77 16.83 41.50
C VAL A 27 -13.12 17.39 41.09
N GLY A 28 -14.18 16.57 41.01
CA GLY A 28 -15.52 17.01 40.66
C GLY A 28 -16.08 18.00 41.69
N PHE A 29 -15.96 17.67 42.97
CA PHE A 29 -16.36 18.53 44.08
C PHE A 29 -15.61 19.86 44.10
N ILE A 30 -14.28 19.84 43.88
CA ILE A 30 -13.46 21.06 43.80
C ILE A 30 -13.91 21.91 42.62
N LEU A 31 -14.14 21.31 41.44
CA LEU A 31 -14.59 22.02 40.26
C LEU A 31 -15.94 22.69 40.50
N LYS A 32 -16.92 21.99 41.09
CA LYS A 32 -18.21 22.57 41.47
C LYS A 32 -18.06 23.80 42.38
N HIS A 33 -17.22 23.71 43.42
CA HIS A 33 -16.96 24.83 44.32
C HIS A 33 -16.25 26.02 43.65
N ILE A 34 -15.38 25.76 42.66
CA ILE A 34 -14.78 26.83 41.86
C ILE A 34 -15.88 27.52 41.04
N MET A 35 -16.80 26.76 40.43
CA MET A 35 -17.86 27.30 39.57
C MET A 35 -18.91 28.11 40.34
N GLU A 36 -19.36 27.63 41.50
CA GLU A 36 -20.28 28.35 42.39
C GLU A 36 -19.75 29.74 42.77
N LYS A 37 -18.43 29.87 42.92
CA LYS A 37 -17.76 31.13 43.28
C LYS A 37 -17.15 31.87 42.11
N ALA A 38 -17.31 31.37 40.88
CA ALA A 38 -16.68 31.97 39.70
C ALA A 38 -17.29 33.34 39.38
N ASP A 39 -18.58 33.56 39.69
CA ASP A 39 -19.26 34.83 39.42
C ASP A 39 -18.81 35.96 40.36
N GLU A 40 -18.14 35.63 41.49
CA GLU A 40 -17.53 36.59 42.43
C GLU A 40 -16.13 37.05 41.96
N VAL A 41 -15.56 36.40 40.94
CA VAL A 41 -14.21 36.70 40.45
C VAL A 41 -14.22 37.91 39.52
N PRO A 42 -13.28 38.86 39.66
CA PRO A 42 -13.18 40.01 38.77
C PRO A 42 -13.12 39.61 37.30
N ARG A 43 -13.78 40.39 36.43
CA ARG A 43 -13.86 40.13 34.97
C ARG A 43 -12.48 39.96 34.32
N GLU A 44 -11.46 40.64 34.82
CA GLU A 44 -10.09 40.54 34.30
C GLU A 44 -9.42 39.19 34.60
N GLN A 45 -9.84 38.52 35.68
CA GLN A 45 -9.25 37.27 36.16
C GLN A 45 -10.07 36.03 35.77
N ILE A 46 -11.32 36.22 35.34
CA ILE A 46 -12.22 35.11 34.99
C ILE A 46 -11.66 34.24 33.86
N GLN A 47 -11.01 34.83 32.86
CA GLN A 47 -10.44 34.09 31.72
C GLN A 47 -9.33 33.13 32.18
N GLN A 48 -8.46 33.60 33.08
CA GLN A 48 -7.39 32.80 33.66
C GLN A 48 -7.95 31.68 34.54
N LEU A 49 -8.97 31.99 35.35
CA LEU A 49 -9.66 31.01 36.18
C LEU A 49 -10.25 29.87 35.33
N LEU A 50 -11.01 30.21 34.30
CA LEU A 50 -11.68 29.24 33.43
C LEU A 50 -10.66 28.40 32.66
N ALA A 51 -9.63 29.01 32.06
CA ALA A 51 -8.58 28.30 31.33
C ALA A 51 -7.80 27.33 32.23
N ASN A 52 -7.35 27.78 33.41
CA ASN A 52 -6.59 26.93 34.32
C ASN A 52 -7.43 25.79 34.90
N THR A 53 -8.68 26.08 35.26
CA THR A 53 -9.60 25.06 35.78
C THR A 53 -9.90 24.02 34.73
N SER A 54 -10.18 24.45 33.49
CA SER A 54 -10.43 23.57 32.35
C SER A 54 -9.24 22.67 32.07
N TRP A 55 -8.04 23.25 31.96
CA TRP A 55 -6.79 22.50 31.75
C TRP A 55 -6.53 21.49 32.87
N ALA A 56 -6.67 21.91 34.12
CA ALA A 56 -6.39 21.04 35.27
C ALA A 56 -7.38 19.87 35.33
N ALA A 57 -8.67 20.14 35.11
CA ALA A 57 -9.69 19.11 35.04
C ALA A 57 -9.40 18.10 33.92
N ALA A 58 -9.10 18.56 32.70
CA ALA A 58 -8.80 17.67 31.57
C ALA A 58 -7.55 16.80 31.84
N LYS A 59 -6.52 17.37 32.45
CA LYS A 59 -5.28 16.66 32.76
C LYS A 59 -5.46 15.61 33.87
N LEU A 60 -6.23 15.93 34.91
CA LEU A 60 -6.53 15.01 36.02
C LEU A 60 -7.48 13.90 35.61
N GLU A 61 -8.44 14.21 34.72
CA GLU A 61 -9.32 13.23 34.09
C GLU A 61 -8.54 12.23 33.24
N ALA A 62 -7.68 12.72 32.35
CA ALA A 62 -6.82 11.87 31.52
C ALA A 62 -5.85 11.01 32.36
N ALA A 63 -5.47 11.47 33.55
CA ALA A 63 -4.66 10.73 34.50
C ALA A 63 -5.47 9.77 35.40
N ARG A 64 -6.81 9.74 35.29
CA ARG A 64 -7.72 8.95 36.15
C ARG A 64 -7.51 9.22 37.65
N MET A 65 -7.30 10.48 38.00
CA MET A 65 -6.97 10.90 39.38
C MET A 65 -8.19 11.23 40.24
N SER A 66 -9.35 11.45 39.62
CA SER A 66 -10.59 11.82 40.31
C SER A 66 -11.19 10.64 41.07
N SER A 67 -11.61 10.85 42.32
CA SER A 67 -12.44 9.90 43.08
C SER A 67 -13.93 9.98 42.72
N ASP A 68 -14.35 11.10 42.14
CA ASP A 68 -15.73 11.44 41.81
C ASP A 68 -15.87 11.79 40.32
N GLN A 69 -17.10 11.77 39.83
CA GLN A 69 -17.39 12.16 38.45
C GLN A 69 -17.10 13.65 38.24
N ILE A 70 -16.38 13.98 37.17
CA ILE A 70 -16.12 15.37 36.78
C ILE A 70 -17.29 15.81 35.89
N ASP A 71 -18.20 16.61 36.44
CA ASP A 71 -19.22 17.32 35.66
C ASP A 71 -18.68 18.67 35.21
N ARG A 72 -18.59 18.90 33.90
CA ARG A 72 -18.04 20.12 33.31
C ARG A 72 -19.12 21.10 32.84
N THR A 73 -20.39 20.78 33.00
CA THR A 73 -21.51 21.52 32.40
C THR A 73 -21.46 23.01 32.76
N GLU A 74 -21.31 23.34 34.04
CA GLU A 74 -21.25 24.73 34.49
C GLU A 74 -19.97 25.46 34.04
N LEU A 75 -18.83 24.75 34.05
CA LEU A 75 -17.57 25.27 33.54
C LEU A 75 -17.66 25.62 32.06
N ASP A 76 -18.21 24.71 31.25
CA ASP A 76 -18.33 24.88 29.81
C ASP A 76 -19.33 26.00 29.49
N MET A 77 -20.47 26.09 30.19
CA MET A 77 -21.40 27.24 30.06
C MET A 77 -20.71 28.59 30.31
N LYS A 78 -19.91 28.69 31.39
CA LYS A 78 -19.16 29.92 31.70
C LYS A 78 -18.06 30.17 30.67
N ILE A 79 -17.36 29.14 30.18
CA ILE A 79 -16.41 29.27 29.07
C ILE A 79 -17.09 29.88 27.84
N TYR A 80 -18.21 29.32 27.39
CA TYR A 80 -18.93 29.82 26.22
C TYR A 80 -19.46 31.23 26.41
N ARG A 81 -19.82 31.63 27.64
CA ARG A 81 -20.21 33.01 27.94
C ARG A 81 -19.07 34.00 27.68
N PHE A 82 -17.83 33.64 28.01
CA PHE A 82 -16.67 34.53 27.95
C PHE A 82 -15.75 34.31 26.75
N ILE A 83 -15.99 33.29 25.91
CA ILE A 83 -15.03 32.84 24.90
C ILE A 83 -14.59 33.93 23.91
N GLY A 84 -15.52 34.78 23.45
CA GLY A 84 -15.21 35.89 22.53
C GLY A 84 -14.41 37.03 23.15
N GLN A 85 -14.21 37.04 24.47
CA GLN A 85 -13.41 38.03 25.19
C GLN A 85 -12.03 37.47 25.56
N MET A 86 -11.79 36.17 25.35
CA MET A 86 -10.57 35.51 25.80
C MET A 86 -9.36 35.86 24.94
N GLY A 87 -8.23 36.11 25.61
CA GLY A 87 -6.94 36.26 24.92
C GLY A 87 -6.43 34.97 24.27
N SER A 88 -5.45 35.08 23.38
CA SER A 88 -4.91 33.95 22.60
C SER A 88 -4.45 32.77 23.46
N ARG A 89 -3.71 33.04 24.54
CA ARG A 89 -3.22 32.04 25.48
C ARG A 89 -4.35 31.26 26.14
N HIS A 90 -5.39 31.96 26.59
CA HIS A 90 -6.54 31.34 27.27
C HIS A 90 -7.36 30.51 26.28
N LEU A 91 -7.62 31.04 25.09
CA LEU A 91 -8.31 30.30 24.02
C LEU A 91 -7.56 29.03 23.63
N ALA A 92 -6.26 29.13 23.34
CA ALA A 92 -5.44 27.96 23.01
C ALA A 92 -5.48 26.88 24.12
N THR A 93 -5.48 27.31 25.38
CA THR A 93 -5.57 26.42 26.54
C THR A 93 -6.94 25.75 26.66
N ILE A 94 -8.03 26.50 26.43
CA ILE A 94 -9.40 25.97 26.44
C ILE A 94 -9.59 24.93 25.34
N VAL A 95 -9.19 25.25 24.11
CA VAL A 95 -9.34 24.36 22.95
C VAL A 95 -8.50 23.10 23.14
N TRP A 96 -7.26 23.23 23.63
CA TRP A 96 -6.42 22.09 24.01
C TRP A 96 -7.08 21.21 25.09
N SER A 97 -7.68 21.82 26.10
CA SER A 97 -8.37 21.12 27.19
C SER A 97 -9.58 20.34 26.66
N MET A 98 -10.41 20.97 25.82
CA MET A 98 -11.56 20.33 25.17
C MET A 98 -11.13 19.13 24.33
N ALA A 99 -10.07 19.27 23.53
CA ALA A 99 -9.53 18.18 22.72
C ALA A 99 -8.90 17.03 23.53
N SER A 100 -8.34 17.35 24.70
CA SER A 100 -7.72 16.38 25.60
C SER A 100 -8.76 15.58 26.37
N ALA A 101 -9.82 16.24 26.84
CA ALA A 101 -10.94 15.61 27.54
C ALA A 101 -12.00 15.03 26.58
N GLN A 102 -11.95 15.35 25.29
CA GLN A 102 -12.97 15.00 24.28
C GLN A 102 -14.34 15.64 24.58
N THR A 103 -14.35 16.86 25.11
CA THR A 103 -15.55 17.59 25.58
C THR A 103 -15.91 18.74 24.65
N TRP A 104 -15.85 18.51 23.34
CA TRP A 104 -16.26 19.52 22.36
C TRP A 104 -17.76 19.80 22.45
N PRO A 105 -18.22 21.04 22.22
CA PRO A 105 -19.64 21.36 22.25
C PRO A 105 -20.42 20.51 21.25
N ALA A 106 -21.54 19.93 21.71
CA ALA A 106 -22.49 19.25 20.83
C ALA A 106 -23.17 20.24 19.88
N ASP A 107 -23.46 21.44 20.39
CA ASP A 107 -24.07 22.57 19.68
C ASP A 107 -23.11 23.22 18.66
N PRO A 108 -23.46 23.21 17.36
CA PRO A 108 -22.66 23.84 16.31
C PRO A 108 -22.44 25.35 16.48
N GLU A 109 -23.35 26.08 17.14
CA GLU A 109 -23.18 27.52 17.33
C GLU A 109 -22.04 27.80 18.30
N ASN A 110 -21.99 27.11 19.44
CA ASN A 110 -20.85 27.22 20.36
C ASN A 110 -19.53 26.79 19.72
N PHE A 111 -19.54 25.77 18.87
CA PHE A 111 -18.36 25.39 18.08
C PHE A 111 -17.91 26.52 17.15
N SER A 112 -18.84 27.10 16.40
CA SER A 112 -18.59 28.23 15.49
C SER A 112 -18.09 29.47 16.23
N ARG A 113 -18.56 29.71 17.47
CA ARG A 113 -18.07 30.79 18.33
C ARG A 113 -16.63 30.58 18.77
N ILE A 114 -16.22 29.34 19.06
CA ILE A 114 -14.81 29.02 19.36
C ILE A 114 -13.93 29.39 18.16
N LEU A 115 -14.29 28.91 16.96
CA LEU A 115 -13.50 29.15 15.75
C LEU A 115 -13.42 30.63 15.41
N ARG A 116 -14.55 31.36 15.45
CA ARG A 116 -14.55 32.83 15.28
C ARG A 116 -13.64 33.52 16.29
N SER A 117 -13.73 33.15 17.57
CA SER A 117 -12.90 33.74 18.62
C SER A 117 -11.40 33.52 18.37
N LEU A 118 -11.00 32.35 17.84
CA LEU A 118 -9.61 32.08 17.44
C LEU A 118 -9.18 32.94 16.24
N LEU A 119 -10.06 33.11 15.25
CA LEU A 119 -9.78 33.88 14.03
C LEU A 119 -9.78 35.39 14.29
N ASP A 120 -10.56 35.87 15.25
CA ASP A 120 -10.68 37.29 15.61
C ASP A 120 -9.52 37.78 16.51
N ILE A 121 -8.63 36.88 16.98
CA ILE A 121 -7.46 37.28 17.76
C ILE A 121 -6.65 38.28 16.93
N PRO A 122 -6.40 39.51 17.39
CA PRO A 122 -5.83 40.58 16.56
C PRO A 122 -4.35 40.39 16.21
N ARG A 123 -3.66 39.51 16.95
CA ARG A 123 -2.24 39.19 16.76
C ARG A 123 -2.09 37.71 16.39
N PRO A 124 -1.10 37.35 15.56
CA PRO A 124 -0.78 35.95 15.34
C PRO A 124 -0.51 35.21 16.64
N LEU A 125 -0.90 33.95 16.68
CA LEU A 125 -0.65 33.08 17.82
C LEU A 125 0.86 32.95 18.06
N HIS A 126 1.26 32.88 19.33
CA HIS A 126 2.60 32.43 19.66
C HIS A 126 2.82 30.99 19.18
N HIS A 127 4.05 30.57 18.85
CA HIS A 127 4.31 29.23 18.27
C HIS A 127 3.75 28.07 19.09
N GLN A 128 3.85 28.15 20.42
CA GLN A 128 3.25 27.15 21.32
C GLN A 128 1.71 27.18 21.28
N GLU A 129 1.12 28.37 21.18
CA GLU A 129 -0.34 28.54 21.07
C GLU A 129 -0.83 27.98 19.74
N LEU A 130 -0.11 28.24 18.63
CA LEU A 130 -0.40 27.68 17.31
C LEU A 130 -0.34 26.15 17.36
N ALA A 131 0.78 25.57 17.83
CA ALA A 131 0.95 24.12 17.89
C ALA A 131 -0.15 23.43 18.70
N ASN A 132 -0.50 23.98 19.87
CA ASN A 132 -1.56 23.43 20.71
C ASN A 132 -2.95 23.59 20.08
N THR A 133 -3.23 24.74 19.47
CA THR A 133 -4.52 25.01 18.81
C THR A 133 -4.70 24.09 17.62
N LEU A 134 -3.70 23.96 16.74
CA LEU A 134 -3.76 23.07 15.58
C LEU A 134 -3.93 21.61 15.99
N TRP A 135 -3.16 21.15 16.98
CA TRP A 135 -3.31 19.80 17.53
C TRP A 135 -4.72 19.56 18.07
N ALA A 136 -5.30 20.57 18.72
CA ALA A 136 -6.65 20.47 19.26
C ALA A 136 -7.70 20.44 18.16
N LEU A 137 -7.65 21.35 17.18
CA LEU A 137 -8.54 21.37 16.01
C LEU A 137 -8.50 20.05 15.24
N ALA A 138 -7.33 19.44 15.06
CA ALA A 138 -7.16 18.13 14.44
C ALA A 138 -7.82 16.96 15.21
N ARG A 139 -8.21 17.18 16.48
CA ARG A 139 -8.91 16.24 17.35
C ARG A 139 -10.38 16.61 17.59
N ALA A 140 -10.90 17.60 16.88
CA ALA A 140 -12.32 17.90 16.91
C ALA A 140 -13.16 16.74 16.32
N PRO A 141 -14.44 16.63 16.69
CA PRO A 141 -15.35 15.64 16.12
C PRO A 141 -15.39 15.69 14.59
N GLU A 142 -15.52 14.53 13.96
CA GLU A 142 -15.56 14.35 12.50
C GLU A 142 -16.50 15.34 11.79
N LYS A 143 -17.68 15.57 12.38
CA LYS A 143 -18.71 16.45 11.83
C LYS A 143 -18.26 17.91 11.62
N PHE A 144 -17.15 18.33 12.23
CA PHE A 144 -16.60 19.69 12.13
C PHE A 144 -15.27 19.75 11.36
N ARG A 145 -14.95 18.72 10.57
CA ARG A 145 -13.65 18.59 9.91
C ARG A 145 -13.39 19.72 8.91
N THR A 146 -14.41 20.17 8.20
CA THR A 146 -14.27 21.24 7.19
C THR A 146 -13.92 22.56 7.87
N GLU A 147 -14.67 22.95 8.89
CA GLU A 147 -14.51 24.21 9.62
C GLU A 147 -13.18 24.25 10.38
N THR A 148 -12.77 23.12 10.96
CA THR A 148 -11.46 23.02 11.62
C THR A 148 -10.29 23.08 10.65
N ARG A 149 -10.43 22.50 9.45
CA ARG A 149 -9.43 22.60 8.39
C ARG A 149 -9.25 24.03 7.90
N GLU A 150 -10.35 24.74 7.66
CA GLU A 150 -10.35 26.14 7.24
C GLU A 150 -9.74 27.06 8.31
N ALA A 151 -10.19 26.92 9.57
CA ALA A 151 -9.65 27.70 10.68
C ALA A 151 -8.16 27.44 10.90
N ALA A 152 -7.72 26.18 10.85
CA ALA A 152 -6.30 25.81 10.94
C ALA A 152 -5.48 26.45 9.82
N SER A 153 -5.98 26.42 8.59
CA SER A 153 -5.30 27.02 7.42
C SER A 153 -5.14 28.54 7.58
N ALA A 154 -6.21 29.23 8.01
CA ALA A 154 -6.16 30.67 8.26
C ALA A 154 -5.20 31.03 9.41
N LEU A 155 -5.20 30.27 10.51
CA LEU A 155 -4.28 30.50 11.64
C LEU A 155 -2.80 30.31 11.22
N MET A 156 -2.51 29.31 10.39
CA MET A 156 -1.17 29.10 9.84
C MET A 156 -0.72 30.23 8.91
N ALA A 157 -1.60 30.69 8.00
CA ALA A 157 -1.29 31.81 7.11
C ALA A 157 -0.95 33.08 7.92
N ARG A 158 -1.79 33.42 8.91
CA ARG A 158 -1.56 34.57 9.80
C ARG A 158 -0.29 34.45 10.64
N TYR A 159 0.08 33.23 11.04
CA TYR A 159 1.34 32.99 11.75
C TYR A 159 2.55 33.35 10.87
N VAL A 160 2.54 32.90 9.61
CA VAL A 160 3.65 33.09 8.67
C VAL A 160 3.87 34.57 8.33
N GLU A 161 2.82 35.37 8.22
CA GLU A 161 2.91 36.82 7.94
C GLU A 161 3.82 37.60 8.91
N ARG A 162 3.99 37.10 10.14
CA ARG A 162 4.82 37.75 11.18
C ARG A 162 5.88 36.86 11.78
N ALA A 163 6.03 35.63 11.28
CA ALA A 163 7.07 34.73 11.75
C ALA A 163 8.44 35.23 11.27
N ASP A 164 9.41 35.29 12.18
CA ASP A 164 10.81 35.48 11.77
C ASP A 164 11.24 34.24 10.96
N PRO A 165 11.66 34.39 9.69
CA PRO A 165 12.13 33.26 8.87
C PRO A 165 13.32 32.50 9.47
N LYS A 166 14.06 33.12 10.40
CA LYS A 166 15.17 32.49 11.13
C LYS A 166 14.72 31.74 12.39
N PHE A 167 13.48 31.92 12.84
CA PHE A 167 12.97 31.22 14.00
C PHE A 167 12.89 29.71 13.72
N ARG A 168 13.17 28.90 14.75
CA ARG A 168 13.06 27.45 14.70
C ARG A 168 12.14 26.96 15.80
N PHE A 169 11.21 26.11 15.43
CA PHE A 169 10.31 25.46 16.37
C PHE A 169 11.08 24.46 17.23
N ALA A 170 10.74 24.41 18.52
CA ALA A 170 11.11 23.28 19.35
C ALA A 170 10.45 21.99 18.82
N ASP A 171 11.03 20.85 19.18
CA ASP A 171 10.68 19.53 18.64
C ASP A 171 9.17 19.22 18.66
N GLN A 172 8.51 19.43 19.80
CA GLN A 172 7.09 19.14 19.99
C GLN A 172 6.20 20.08 19.21
N HIS A 173 6.63 21.33 18.97
CA HIS A 173 5.86 22.26 18.15
C HIS A 173 5.87 21.81 16.70
N SER A 174 7.04 21.48 16.13
CA SER A 174 7.16 20.89 14.80
C SER A 174 6.30 19.64 14.65
N ALA A 175 6.41 18.72 15.62
CA ALA A 175 5.68 17.46 15.61
C ALA A 175 4.15 17.66 15.65
N ASN A 176 3.65 18.50 16.55
CA ASN A 176 2.21 18.76 16.68
C ASN A 176 1.63 19.49 15.47
N ILE A 177 2.36 20.46 14.92
CA ILE A 177 1.94 21.22 13.74
C ILE A 177 1.87 20.29 12.53
N LEU A 178 2.96 19.55 12.23
CA LEU A 178 3.01 18.60 11.11
C LEU A 178 1.91 17.54 11.25
N TRP A 179 1.72 17.02 12.47
CA TRP A 179 0.66 16.05 12.73
C TRP A 179 -0.73 16.61 12.50
N ALA A 180 -1.00 17.85 12.92
CA ALA A 180 -2.28 18.49 12.70
C ALA A 180 -2.56 18.71 11.19
N ILE A 181 -1.57 19.16 10.43
CA ILE A 181 -1.68 19.35 8.97
C ILE A 181 -2.02 18.01 8.30
N ALA A 182 -1.26 16.95 8.61
CA ALA A 182 -1.50 15.61 8.09
C ALA A 182 -2.88 15.06 8.50
N LYS A 183 -3.25 15.20 9.78
CA LYS A 183 -4.50 14.67 10.33
C LYS A 183 -5.75 15.37 9.78
N LEU A 184 -5.67 16.68 9.56
CA LEU A 184 -6.75 17.47 8.96
C LEU A 184 -6.83 17.30 7.44
N GLY A 185 -5.79 16.72 6.81
CA GLY A 185 -5.69 16.62 5.35
C GLY A 185 -5.61 18.00 4.70
N ILE A 186 -4.85 18.92 5.30
CA ILE A 186 -4.56 20.23 4.70
C ILE A 186 -3.53 20.02 3.60
N GLU A 187 -3.82 20.55 2.41
CA GLU A 187 -2.92 20.44 1.26
C GLU A 187 -1.57 21.11 1.56
N PRO A 188 -0.43 20.48 1.19
CA PRO A 188 0.89 21.04 1.48
C PRO A 188 1.10 22.46 0.96
N GLU A 189 0.52 22.82 -0.19
CA GLU A 189 0.66 24.18 -0.74
C GLU A 189 -0.03 25.24 0.14
N VAL A 190 -1.16 24.91 0.76
CA VAL A 190 -1.86 25.78 1.71
C VAL A 190 -1.02 25.98 2.99
N ALA A 191 -0.31 24.95 3.45
CA ALA A 191 0.50 24.99 4.65
C ALA A 191 1.99 25.33 4.41
N LYS A 192 2.38 25.68 3.18
CA LYS A 192 3.78 25.77 2.72
C LYS A 192 4.70 26.62 3.61
N GLY A 193 4.22 27.77 4.07
CA GLY A 193 5.00 28.67 4.92
C GLY A 193 5.37 28.01 6.26
N VAL A 194 4.39 27.42 6.95
CA VAL A 194 4.64 26.74 8.23
C VAL A 194 5.41 25.43 8.03
N LEU A 195 5.13 24.68 6.96
CA LEU A 195 5.90 23.49 6.58
C LEU A 195 7.38 23.83 6.40
N SER A 196 7.69 24.93 5.72
CA SER A 196 9.07 25.39 5.51
C SER A 196 9.79 25.67 6.84
N ILE A 197 9.10 26.28 7.82
CA ILE A 197 9.66 26.52 9.16
C ILE A 197 9.90 25.20 9.90
N CYS A 198 8.94 24.26 9.87
CA CYS A 198 9.11 22.94 10.48
C CYS A 198 10.28 22.17 9.86
N VAL A 199 10.40 22.17 8.54
CA VAL A 199 11.49 21.52 7.81
C VAL A 199 12.85 22.15 8.14
N ALA A 200 12.94 23.48 8.18
CA ALA A 200 14.16 24.17 8.59
C ALA A 200 14.54 23.85 10.05
N SER A 201 13.54 23.78 10.94
CA SER A 201 13.73 23.39 12.35
C SER A 201 14.29 21.98 12.47
N ILE A 202 13.69 21.01 11.78
CA ILE A 202 14.21 19.63 11.77
C ILE A 202 15.62 19.60 11.19
N ASN A 203 15.89 20.29 10.08
CA ASN A 203 17.21 20.27 9.45
C ASN A 203 18.33 20.90 10.31
N GLU A 204 18.02 21.83 11.19
CA GLU A 204 19.02 22.44 12.06
C GLU A 204 19.19 21.69 13.38
N THR A 205 18.10 21.19 13.98
CA THR A 205 18.12 20.63 15.34
C THR A 205 17.62 19.18 15.43
N CYS A 206 17.64 18.41 14.33
CA CYS A 206 17.22 16.99 14.31
C CYS A 206 17.81 16.17 15.47
N GLY A 207 19.10 16.39 15.77
CA GLY A 207 19.82 15.71 16.84
C GLY A 207 19.30 16.01 18.26
N GLU A 208 18.55 17.09 18.44
CA GLU A 208 17.99 17.51 19.73
C GLU A 208 16.56 17.01 19.94
N TYR A 209 15.90 16.55 18.87
CA TYR A 209 14.50 16.13 18.96
C TYR A 209 14.36 14.85 19.79
N ARG A 210 13.29 14.80 20.59
CA ARG A 210 12.90 13.59 21.30
C ARG A 210 12.42 12.51 20.32
N PRO A 211 12.63 11.21 20.64
CA PRO A 211 12.18 10.08 19.80
C PRO A 211 10.71 10.16 19.36
N HIS A 212 9.83 10.56 20.29
CA HIS A 212 8.42 10.78 19.98
C HIS A 212 8.22 11.84 18.88
N SER A 213 8.83 13.01 19.02
CA SER A 213 8.72 14.12 18.07
C SER A 213 9.30 13.76 16.70
N LEU A 214 10.46 13.08 16.66
CA LEU A 214 11.05 12.57 15.41
C LEU A 214 10.09 11.64 14.68
N SER A 215 9.59 10.61 15.37
CA SER A 215 8.69 9.63 14.77
C SER A 215 7.39 10.26 14.23
N LEU A 216 6.86 11.26 14.95
CA LEU A 216 5.64 11.95 14.54
C LEU A 216 5.89 12.85 13.33
N CYS A 217 7.02 13.57 13.28
CA CYS A 217 7.42 14.37 12.12
C CYS A 217 7.55 13.48 10.87
N ALA A 218 8.27 12.35 10.98
CA ALA A 218 8.45 11.42 9.87
C ALA A 218 7.10 10.88 9.37
N TRP A 219 6.23 10.43 10.28
CA TRP A 219 4.90 9.94 9.92
C TRP A 219 4.07 11.03 9.22
N SER A 220 4.10 12.26 9.71
CA SER A 220 3.33 13.37 9.15
C SER A 220 3.81 13.78 7.76
N LEU A 221 5.13 13.91 7.56
CA LEU A 221 5.71 14.24 6.25
C LEU A 221 5.41 13.14 5.23
N ALA A 222 5.53 11.87 5.63
CA ALA A 222 5.17 10.74 4.77
C ALA A 222 3.67 10.67 4.46
N THR A 223 2.80 10.97 5.44
CA THR A 223 1.34 11.06 5.22
C THR A 223 0.99 12.17 4.23
N LEU A 224 1.73 13.28 4.26
CA LEU A 224 1.56 14.40 3.33
C LEU A 224 2.23 14.18 1.96
N GLY A 225 3.08 13.16 1.83
CA GLY A 225 3.82 12.90 0.59
C GLY A 225 4.87 13.95 0.25
N VAL A 226 5.44 14.64 1.25
CA VAL A 226 6.40 15.75 1.04
C VAL A 226 7.71 15.54 1.80
N HIS A 227 8.76 16.20 1.31
CA HIS A 227 10.09 16.23 1.92
C HIS A 227 10.70 14.84 2.24
N PRO A 228 10.80 13.92 1.26
CA PRO A 228 11.46 12.62 1.45
C PRO A 228 12.88 12.76 2.02
N GLU A 229 13.62 13.81 1.66
CA GLU A 229 14.96 14.11 2.17
C GLU A 229 14.99 14.36 3.69
N VAL A 230 13.92 14.94 4.25
CA VAL A 230 13.79 15.18 5.69
C VAL A 230 13.39 13.90 6.41
N VAL A 231 12.52 13.08 5.80
CA VAL A 231 12.16 11.75 6.32
C VAL A 231 13.41 10.86 6.41
N ASP A 232 14.23 10.83 5.36
CA ASP A 232 15.50 10.10 5.32
C ASP A 232 16.47 10.57 6.41
N ARG A 233 16.58 11.89 6.62
CA ARG A 233 17.38 12.45 7.70
C ARG A 233 16.89 12.02 9.09
N ILE A 234 15.58 12.08 9.35
CA ILE A 234 14.99 11.66 10.63
C ILE A 234 15.28 10.18 10.88
N ILE A 235 15.12 9.34 9.85
CA ILE A 235 15.38 7.92 9.92
C ILE A 235 16.86 7.63 10.18
N SER A 236 17.76 8.34 9.50
CA SER A 236 19.21 8.25 9.70
C SER A 236 19.60 8.62 11.13
N GLU A 237 19.02 9.68 11.68
CA GLU A 237 19.21 10.08 13.08
C GLU A 237 18.69 9.01 14.06
N ALA A 238 17.50 8.45 13.80
CA ALA A 238 16.93 7.38 14.62
C ALA A 238 17.79 6.10 14.59
N SER A 239 18.33 5.75 13.41
CA SER A 239 19.29 4.65 13.22
C SER A 239 20.60 4.88 13.98
N ALA A 240 21.15 6.11 13.94
CA ALA A 240 22.37 6.46 14.67
C ALA A 240 22.22 6.27 16.19
N ARG A 241 21.01 6.52 16.73
CA ARG A 241 20.64 6.23 18.13
C ARG A 241 20.40 4.75 18.43
N LYS A 242 20.65 3.86 17.46
CA LYS A 242 20.38 2.41 17.52
C LYS A 242 18.95 2.10 17.97
N LEU A 243 18.04 3.04 17.66
CA LEU A 243 16.65 3.06 18.07
C LEU A 243 16.43 2.95 19.60
N ARG A 244 17.48 2.98 20.47
CA ARG A 244 17.44 2.68 21.93
C ARG A 244 16.37 3.42 22.70
N ASP A 245 16.15 4.65 22.33
CA ASP A 245 15.25 5.54 23.06
C ASP A 245 13.82 5.54 22.48
N PHE A 246 13.55 4.73 21.45
CA PHE A 246 12.25 4.70 20.76
C PHE A 246 11.33 3.62 21.32
N GLU A 247 10.09 4.01 21.59
CA GLU A 247 8.99 3.10 21.88
C GLU A 247 8.46 2.41 20.60
N ASN A 248 7.72 1.31 20.76
CA ASN A 248 7.19 0.51 19.66
C ASN A 248 6.41 1.30 18.61
N GLN A 249 5.53 2.19 19.07
CA GLN A 249 4.72 3.01 18.17
C GLN A 249 5.60 3.96 17.35
N GLN A 250 6.65 4.50 17.98
CA GLN A 250 7.56 5.44 17.37
C GLN A 250 8.42 4.74 16.30
N VAL A 251 8.89 3.51 16.59
CA VAL A 251 9.55 2.66 15.60
C VAL A 251 8.61 2.34 14.44
N ALA A 252 7.36 1.95 14.70
CA ALA A 252 6.39 1.65 13.65
C ALA A 252 6.11 2.86 12.74
N HIS A 253 6.04 4.08 13.31
CA HIS A 253 5.91 5.31 12.53
C HIS A 253 7.11 5.55 11.60
N LEU A 254 8.33 5.36 12.10
CA LEU A 254 9.54 5.51 11.28
C LEU A 254 9.59 4.48 10.14
N VAL A 255 9.25 3.22 10.45
CA VAL A 255 9.23 2.13 9.46
C VAL A 255 8.18 2.36 8.39
N TRP A 256 6.98 2.76 8.80
CA TRP A 256 5.95 3.11 7.85
C TRP A 256 6.33 4.32 7.00
N ALA A 257 6.86 5.40 7.61
CA ALA A 257 7.24 6.62 6.89
C ALA A 257 8.34 6.36 5.86
N GLY A 258 9.37 5.60 6.24
CA GLY A 258 10.42 5.20 5.32
C GLY A 258 9.88 4.32 4.19
N GLY A 259 9.05 3.32 4.50
CA GLY A 259 8.44 2.46 3.48
C GLY A 259 7.57 3.24 2.49
N THR A 260 6.86 4.25 2.96
CA THR A 260 6.01 5.12 2.13
C THR A 260 6.84 6.01 1.19
N MET A 261 7.93 6.61 1.69
CA MET A 261 8.62 7.72 1.00
C MET A 261 9.96 7.35 0.36
N LEU A 262 10.64 6.31 0.83
CA LEU A 262 12.04 6.05 0.50
C LEU A 262 12.20 4.76 -0.35
N PRO A 263 12.83 4.84 -1.53
CA PRO A 263 12.91 3.72 -2.46
C PRO A 263 13.93 2.64 -2.09
N ALA A 264 14.84 2.89 -1.13
CA ALA A 264 15.88 1.94 -0.73
C ALA A 264 16.49 2.28 0.65
N TRP A 265 15.69 2.14 1.71
CA TRP A 265 16.15 2.41 3.07
C TRP A 265 16.18 1.13 3.92
N THR A 266 17.16 1.01 4.81
CA THR A 266 17.32 -0.13 5.72
C THR A 266 17.56 0.38 7.14
N MET A 267 16.91 -0.23 8.14
CA MET A 267 17.27 0.01 9.54
C MET A 267 18.09 -1.15 10.09
N ASP A 268 19.36 -0.87 10.39
CA ASP A 268 20.19 -1.79 11.15
C ASP A 268 19.63 -1.96 12.58
N GLY A 269 19.48 -3.22 13.02
CA GLY A 269 19.01 -3.57 14.37
C GLY A 269 17.50 -3.48 14.60
N LEU A 270 16.69 -3.27 13.54
CA LEU A 270 15.23 -3.23 13.63
C LEU A 270 14.63 -4.58 14.09
N PRO A 271 15.02 -5.75 13.54
CA PRO A 271 14.46 -7.05 13.98
C PRO A 271 14.73 -7.37 15.46
N GLU A 272 15.93 -7.07 15.98
CA GLU A 272 16.32 -7.35 17.37
C GLU A 272 15.50 -6.55 18.39
N ARG A 273 15.18 -5.30 18.09
CA ARG A 273 14.34 -4.47 18.96
C ARG A 273 12.88 -4.86 18.91
N LEU A 274 12.37 -5.09 17.71
CA LEU A 274 11.00 -5.54 17.50
C LEU A 274 10.73 -6.83 18.28
N ALA A 275 11.66 -7.78 18.26
CA ALA A 275 11.56 -9.02 19.03
C ALA A 275 11.52 -8.81 20.55
N ALA A 276 12.14 -7.75 21.07
CA ALA A 276 12.23 -7.49 22.51
C ALA A 276 11.03 -6.73 23.09
N THR A 277 10.25 -6.03 22.25
CA THR A 277 9.27 -5.06 22.75
C THR A 277 7.90 -5.14 22.10
N MET A 278 7.73 -5.86 20.99
CA MET A 278 6.44 -5.93 20.31
C MET A 278 5.38 -6.75 21.06
N ASP A 279 5.69 -7.47 22.15
CA ASP A 279 4.72 -8.20 22.98
C ASP A 279 3.58 -7.28 23.48
N LYS A 280 3.91 -6.00 23.69
CA LYS A 280 3.00 -4.95 24.14
C LYS A 280 2.56 -4.00 23.02
N ALA A 281 2.96 -4.27 21.77
CA ALA A 281 2.57 -3.44 20.65
C ALA A 281 1.06 -3.48 20.40
N LYS A 282 0.51 -2.45 19.75
CA LYS A 282 -0.84 -2.54 19.19
C LYS A 282 -0.76 -3.32 17.87
N PRO A 283 -1.80 -4.08 17.49
CA PRO A 283 -1.90 -4.73 16.18
C PRO A 283 -1.47 -3.84 14.99
N GLN A 284 -1.93 -2.59 14.97
CA GLN A 284 -1.55 -1.58 13.97
C GLN A 284 -0.04 -1.36 13.85
N ASN A 285 0.71 -1.37 14.95
CA ASN A 285 2.15 -1.18 14.91
C ASN A 285 2.84 -2.36 14.21
N VAL A 286 2.36 -3.59 14.46
CA VAL A 286 2.86 -4.81 13.80
C VAL A 286 2.60 -4.74 12.30
N ALA A 287 1.38 -4.38 11.91
CA ALA A 287 0.98 -4.23 10.52
C ALA A 287 1.82 -3.17 9.79
N ASN A 288 1.99 -1.99 10.38
CA ASN A 288 2.79 -0.90 9.81
C ASN A 288 4.26 -1.26 9.59
N VAL A 289 4.85 -2.03 10.51
CA VAL A 289 6.22 -2.50 10.40
C VAL A 289 6.37 -3.48 9.24
N LEU A 290 5.49 -4.50 9.17
CA LEU A 290 5.52 -5.49 8.09
C LEU A 290 5.30 -4.82 6.73
N TRP A 291 4.31 -3.92 6.65
CA TRP A 291 4.02 -3.16 5.45
C TRP A 291 5.19 -2.28 5.02
N GLY A 292 5.80 -1.53 5.94
CA GLY A 292 6.90 -0.62 5.64
C GLY A 292 8.14 -1.34 5.11
N ILE A 293 8.48 -2.49 5.69
CA ILE A 293 9.60 -3.33 5.22
C ILE A 293 9.28 -3.94 3.85
N ALA A 294 8.09 -4.51 3.68
CA ALA A 294 7.68 -5.08 2.40
C ALA A 294 7.69 -4.01 1.29
N ARG A 295 7.25 -2.78 1.60
CA ARG A 295 7.24 -1.68 0.63
C ARG A 295 8.63 -1.19 0.26
N SER A 296 9.57 -1.16 1.21
CA SER A 296 10.91 -0.61 1.00
C SER A 296 11.89 -1.54 0.28
N GLY A 297 11.63 -2.86 0.25
CA GLY A 297 12.46 -3.80 -0.52
C GLY A 297 13.20 -4.88 0.27
N PRO A 298 13.71 -4.64 1.49
CA PRO A 298 14.48 -5.63 2.23
C PRO A 298 13.65 -6.89 2.56
N PRO A 299 14.28 -8.09 2.57
CA PRO A 299 13.59 -9.30 2.97
C PRO A 299 13.20 -9.24 4.45
N LEU A 300 12.02 -9.75 4.81
CA LEU A 300 11.68 -9.94 6.22
C LEU A 300 12.56 -11.02 6.84
N ASN A 301 13.13 -10.69 8.01
CA ASN A 301 13.83 -11.66 8.83
C ASN A 301 12.84 -12.67 9.44
N SER A 302 13.14 -13.97 9.38
CA SER A 302 12.36 -15.05 10.01
C SER A 302 12.03 -14.80 11.49
N LYS A 303 12.90 -14.13 12.25
CA LYS A 303 12.63 -13.74 13.65
C LYS A 303 11.43 -12.79 13.76
N LEU A 304 11.34 -11.80 12.88
CA LEU A 304 10.24 -10.84 12.87
C LEU A 304 8.93 -11.51 12.44
N VAL A 305 9.00 -12.43 11.48
CA VAL A 305 7.83 -13.22 11.03
C VAL A 305 7.30 -14.08 12.18
N ARG A 306 8.15 -14.84 12.86
CA ARG A 306 7.78 -15.65 14.03
C ARG A 306 7.24 -14.78 15.16
N PHE A 307 7.86 -13.63 15.41
CA PHE A 307 7.36 -12.69 16.41
C PHE A 307 5.95 -12.21 16.06
N ALA A 308 5.73 -11.74 14.82
CA ALA A 308 4.44 -11.25 14.37
C ALA A 308 3.36 -12.35 14.45
N GLN A 309 3.74 -13.60 14.17
CA GLN A 309 2.87 -14.76 14.35
C GLN A 309 2.47 -14.92 15.80
N THR A 310 3.44 -15.02 16.73
CA THR A 310 3.15 -15.18 18.16
C THR A 310 2.32 -14.02 18.70
N HIS A 311 2.61 -12.78 18.32
CA HIS A 311 1.80 -11.64 18.74
C HIS A 311 0.37 -11.71 18.18
N MET A 312 0.21 -12.13 16.92
CA MET A 312 -1.13 -12.31 16.35
C MET A 312 -1.93 -13.40 17.07
N GLU A 313 -1.29 -14.50 17.44
CA GLU A 313 -1.91 -15.61 18.18
C GLU A 313 -2.29 -15.19 19.62
N THR A 314 -1.42 -14.44 20.31
CA THR A 314 -1.54 -14.16 21.75
C THR A 314 -2.14 -12.80 22.10
N SER A 315 -2.23 -11.85 21.14
CA SER A 315 -2.72 -10.50 21.41
C SER A 315 -4.16 -10.51 21.94
N PRO A 316 -4.43 -9.87 23.09
CA PRO A 316 -5.80 -9.69 23.60
C PRO A 316 -6.58 -8.62 22.80
N ARG A 317 -5.89 -7.80 22.01
CA ARG A 317 -6.52 -6.79 21.14
C ARG A 317 -6.83 -7.41 19.78
N ALA A 318 -8.02 -7.13 19.27
CA ALA A 318 -8.41 -7.49 17.91
C ALA A 318 -7.51 -6.79 16.90
N TYR A 319 -7.05 -7.55 15.90
CA TYR A 319 -6.50 -6.97 14.68
C TYR A 319 -7.66 -6.46 13.84
N LEU A 320 -7.66 -5.16 13.52
CA LEU A 320 -8.72 -4.54 12.73
C LEU A 320 -8.54 -4.84 11.24
N PRO A 321 -9.57 -4.66 10.41
CA PRO A 321 -9.48 -4.81 8.94
C PRO A 321 -8.29 -4.12 8.28
N VAL A 322 -7.98 -2.89 8.70
CA VAL A 322 -6.82 -2.12 8.22
C VAL A 322 -5.48 -2.80 8.56
N ASP A 323 -5.38 -3.41 9.74
CA ASP A 323 -4.17 -4.10 10.20
C ASP A 323 -3.97 -5.38 9.38
N LEU A 324 -5.03 -6.19 9.25
CA LEU A 324 -4.99 -7.47 8.53
C LEU A 324 -4.71 -7.31 7.04
N SER A 325 -5.38 -6.35 6.39
CA SER A 325 -5.15 -6.06 4.97
C SER A 325 -3.73 -5.60 4.69
N SER A 326 -3.14 -4.81 5.59
CA SER A 326 -1.74 -4.36 5.50
C SER A 326 -0.75 -5.52 5.70
N VAL A 327 -1.03 -6.42 6.66
CA VAL A 327 -0.23 -7.65 6.85
C VAL A 327 -0.30 -8.52 5.60
N LEU A 328 -1.49 -8.83 5.09
CA LEU A 328 -1.65 -9.67 3.90
C LEU A 328 -0.99 -9.09 2.66
N TRP A 329 -1.10 -7.78 2.46
CA TRP A 329 -0.41 -7.10 1.37
C TRP A 329 1.12 -7.20 1.53
N ALA A 330 1.63 -7.02 2.74
CA ALA A 330 3.05 -7.15 3.01
C ALA A 330 3.54 -8.57 2.69
N LEU A 331 2.87 -9.59 3.23
CA LEU A 331 3.15 -11.00 3.00
C LEU A 331 3.10 -11.35 1.51
N GLY A 332 2.02 -10.99 0.81
CA GLY A 332 1.89 -11.22 -0.64
C GLY A 332 3.00 -10.54 -1.44
N THR A 333 3.34 -9.29 -1.12
CA THR A 333 4.41 -8.53 -1.81
C THR A 333 5.76 -9.21 -1.72
N MET A 334 6.12 -9.74 -0.55
CA MET A 334 7.43 -10.39 -0.36
C MET A 334 7.46 -11.77 -1.03
N THR A 335 6.40 -12.55 -0.87
CA THR A 335 6.29 -13.84 -1.53
C THR A 335 6.38 -13.68 -3.05
N ASN A 336 5.77 -12.64 -3.62
CA ASN A 336 5.88 -12.32 -5.04
C ASN A 336 7.30 -11.91 -5.49
N ARG A 337 8.16 -11.46 -4.57
CA ARG A 337 9.60 -11.23 -4.82
C ARG A 337 10.45 -12.49 -4.64
N GLY A 338 9.85 -13.60 -4.22
CA GLY A 338 10.54 -14.85 -3.94
C GLY A 338 11.10 -14.96 -2.52
N ASP A 339 10.65 -14.11 -1.59
CA ASP A 339 11.07 -14.15 -0.19
C ASP A 339 10.19 -15.12 0.61
N TYR A 340 10.78 -16.21 1.11
CA TYR A 340 10.08 -17.25 1.91
C TYR A 340 10.75 -17.43 3.28
N PRO A 341 10.58 -16.50 4.22
CA PRO A 341 11.16 -16.60 5.57
C PRO A 341 10.52 -17.73 6.39
N ASP A 342 11.29 -18.31 7.30
CA ASP A 342 10.76 -19.37 8.17
C ASP A 342 9.61 -18.85 9.04
N GLY A 343 8.53 -19.63 9.11
CA GLY A 343 7.31 -19.26 9.86
C GLY A 343 6.29 -18.47 9.04
N LEU A 344 6.55 -18.21 7.75
CA LEU A 344 5.60 -17.54 6.85
C LEU A 344 4.23 -18.24 6.84
N ASP A 345 4.19 -19.56 6.65
CA ASP A 345 2.93 -20.33 6.62
C ASP A 345 2.14 -20.18 7.93
N GLY A 346 2.83 -20.20 9.07
CA GLY A 346 2.21 -20.01 10.39
C GLY A 346 1.61 -18.63 10.56
N LEU A 347 2.34 -17.58 10.15
CA LEU A 347 1.83 -16.21 10.17
C LEU A 347 0.63 -16.02 9.22
N VAL A 348 0.68 -16.59 8.01
CA VAL A 348 -0.45 -16.53 7.06
C VAL A 348 -1.68 -17.20 7.65
N LEU A 349 -1.54 -18.40 8.21
CA LEU A 349 -2.66 -19.13 8.83
C LEU A 349 -3.24 -18.37 10.05
N ALA A 350 -2.39 -17.78 10.89
CA ALA A 350 -2.83 -16.92 11.99
C ALA A 350 -3.60 -15.69 11.46
N THR A 351 -3.12 -15.08 10.38
CA THR A 351 -3.74 -13.91 9.74
C THR A 351 -5.12 -14.25 9.19
N TYR A 352 -5.22 -15.35 8.46
CA TYR A 352 -6.47 -15.91 7.94
C TYR A 352 -7.46 -16.23 9.07
N THR A 353 -7.00 -16.81 10.16
CA THR A 353 -7.83 -17.12 11.34
C THR A 353 -8.39 -15.84 11.98
N LYS A 354 -7.56 -14.82 12.19
CA LYS A 354 -8.03 -13.53 12.72
C LYS A 354 -8.99 -12.84 11.75
N MET A 355 -8.71 -12.91 10.46
CA MET A 355 -9.56 -12.33 9.42
C MET A 355 -10.97 -12.91 9.40
N LYS A 356 -11.12 -14.23 9.56
CA LYS A 356 -12.46 -14.86 9.70
C LYS A 356 -13.28 -14.25 10.83
N SER A 357 -12.63 -13.87 11.95
CA SER A 357 -13.34 -13.21 13.07
C SER A 357 -13.69 -11.74 12.82
N GLN A 358 -13.17 -11.12 11.76
CA GLN A 358 -13.42 -9.72 11.39
C GLN A 358 -14.39 -9.56 10.20
N MET A 359 -14.91 -10.64 9.62
CA MET A 359 -15.78 -10.58 8.41
C MET A 359 -17.13 -9.87 8.64
N THR A 360 -17.57 -9.72 9.88
CA THR A 360 -18.80 -8.99 10.24
C THR A 360 -18.56 -7.52 10.58
N THR A 361 -17.29 -7.11 10.68
CA THR A 361 -16.92 -5.72 10.96
C THR A 361 -16.96 -4.87 9.68
N GLU A 362 -16.82 -3.56 9.83
CA GLU A 362 -16.79 -2.64 8.70
C GLU A 362 -15.43 -2.69 7.98
N TRP A 363 -15.44 -3.03 6.69
CA TRP A 363 -14.28 -2.99 5.82
C TRP A 363 -14.45 -1.90 4.77
N SER A 364 -13.49 -0.99 4.66
CA SER A 364 -13.45 -0.04 3.54
C SER A 364 -13.01 -0.75 2.26
N ALA A 365 -13.48 -0.27 1.10
CA ALA A 365 -13.09 -0.76 -0.23
C ALA A 365 -11.57 -0.98 -0.42
N ARG A 366 -10.72 -0.02 -0.02
CA ARG A 366 -9.26 -0.15 -0.09
C ARG A 366 -8.73 -1.39 0.64
N HIS A 367 -9.18 -1.60 1.87
CA HIS A 367 -8.75 -2.75 2.68
C HIS A 367 -9.29 -4.07 2.14
N ILE A 368 -10.50 -4.07 1.55
CA ILE A 368 -11.05 -5.23 0.85
C ILE A 368 -10.11 -5.62 -0.28
N SER A 369 -9.84 -4.71 -1.20
CA SER A 369 -8.97 -4.98 -2.35
C SER A 369 -7.58 -5.44 -1.93
N SER A 370 -6.96 -4.73 -0.98
CA SER A 370 -5.60 -5.03 -0.50
C SER A 370 -5.49 -6.42 0.13
N ALA A 371 -6.48 -6.83 0.92
CA ALA A 371 -6.53 -8.16 1.48
C ALA A 371 -6.74 -9.24 0.40
N THR A 372 -7.70 -9.03 -0.52
CA THR A 372 -7.98 -9.95 -1.63
C THR A 372 -6.72 -10.19 -2.48
N TRP A 373 -6.00 -9.11 -2.81
CA TRP A 373 -4.74 -9.19 -3.54
C TRP A 373 -3.67 -9.98 -2.79
N GLY A 374 -3.49 -9.69 -1.49
CA GLY A 374 -2.54 -10.41 -0.64
C GLY A 374 -2.84 -11.91 -0.58
N ILE A 375 -4.11 -12.29 -0.38
CA ILE A 375 -4.56 -13.69 -0.33
C ILE A 375 -4.29 -14.40 -1.67
N ALA A 376 -4.70 -13.80 -2.78
CA ALA A 376 -4.52 -14.39 -4.11
C ALA A 376 -3.03 -14.55 -4.46
N THR A 377 -2.22 -13.56 -4.13
CA THR A 377 -0.77 -13.58 -4.36
C THR A 377 -0.09 -14.66 -3.52
N LEU A 378 -0.46 -14.81 -2.25
CA LEU A 378 0.06 -15.88 -1.39
C LEU A 378 -0.32 -17.27 -1.93
N ALA A 379 -1.60 -17.45 -2.28
CA ALA A 379 -2.11 -18.73 -2.77
C ALA A 379 -1.43 -19.17 -4.08
N THR A 380 -1.29 -18.26 -5.04
CA THR A 380 -0.64 -18.54 -6.33
C THR A 380 0.83 -18.95 -6.14
N ASN A 381 1.50 -18.37 -5.14
CA ASN A 381 2.86 -18.72 -4.75
C ASN A 381 2.98 -19.92 -3.79
N GLY A 382 1.90 -20.67 -3.53
CA GLY A 382 1.99 -21.91 -2.74
C GLY A 382 1.69 -21.77 -1.25
N VAL A 383 1.43 -20.57 -0.75
CA VAL A 383 1.32 -20.28 0.69
C VAL A 383 -0.16 -20.15 1.09
N GLY A 384 -0.61 -20.93 2.08
CA GLY A 384 -1.99 -20.86 2.59
C GLY A 384 -3.07 -21.21 1.56
N ARG A 385 -2.77 -22.09 0.61
CA ARG A 385 -3.65 -22.42 -0.53
C ARG A 385 -5.03 -22.96 -0.11
N GLY A 386 -5.08 -23.84 0.89
CA GLY A 386 -6.32 -24.52 1.30
C GLY A 386 -7.35 -23.55 1.89
N GLU A 387 -6.89 -22.52 2.61
CA GLU A 387 -7.75 -21.55 3.28
C GLU A 387 -8.07 -20.32 2.43
N ALA A 388 -7.31 -20.08 1.36
CA ALA A 388 -7.44 -18.88 0.53
C ALA A 388 -8.78 -18.79 -0.21
N LEU A 389 -9.28 -19.90 -0.78
CA LEU A 389 -10.50 -19.89 -1.58
C LEU A 389 -11.74 -19.46 -0.77
N PRO A 390 -12.07 -20.07 0.38
CA PRO A 390 -13.20 -19.62 1.19
C PRO A 390 -13.07 -18.15 1.62
N LEU A 391 -11.85 -17.71 1.95
CA LEU A 391 -11.61 -16.31 2.33
C LEU A 391 -11.86 -15.34 1.18
N LEU A 392 -11.45 -15.68 -0.04
CA LEU A 392 -11.71 -14.85 -1.21
C LEU A 392 -13.22 -14.81 -1.54
N GLU A 393 -13.97 -15.90 -1.30
CA GLU A 393 -15.44 -15.86 -1.38
C GLU A 393 -16.04 -14.91 -0.33
N ASP A 394 -15.55 -14.95 0.92
CA ASP A 394 -15.93 -13.98 1.96
C ASP A 394 -15.60 -12.54 1.54
N MET A 395 -14.45 -12.31 0.89
CA MET A 395 -14.08 -11.01 0.35
C MET A 395 -15.03 -10.51 -0.73
N VAL A 396 -15.58 -11.41 -1.56
CA VAL A 396 -16.62 -11.07 -2.54
C VAL A 396 -17.90 -10.64 -1.84
N VAL A 397 -18.25 -11.24 -0.70
CA VAL A 397 -19.40 -10.80 0.12
C VAL A 397 -19.20 -9.38 0.64
N LEU A 398 -18.01 -9.10 1.16
CA LEU A 398 -17.66 -7.75 1.63
C LEU A 398 -17.68 -6.72 0.49
N ALA A 399 -17.12 -7.06 -0.67
CA ALA A 399 -17.14 -6.18 -1.84
C ALA A 399 -18.57 -5.88 -2.31
N SER A 400 -19.44 -6.89 -2.36
CA SER A 400 -20.86 -6.72 -2.70
C SER A 400 -21.59 -5.79 -1.72
N ARG A 401 -21.31 -5.88 -0.42
CA ARG A 401 -21.90 -4.98 0.59
C ARG A 401 -21.39 -3.54 0.49
N ALA A 402 -20.10 -3.36 0.22
CA ALA A 402 -19.50 -2.05 0.05
C ALA A 402 -19.97 -1.35 -1.25
N GLY A 403 -20.26 -2.15 -2.28
CA GLY A 403 -20.72 -1.70 -3.59
C GLY A 403 -19.58 -1.11 -4.44
N ALA A 404 -19.61 -1.36 -5.74
CA ALA A 404 -18.51 -1.02 -6.65
C ALA A 404 -18.11 0.47 -6.62
N LYS A 405 -19.07 1.39 -6.44
CA LYS A 405 -18.83 2.84 -6.39
C LYS A 405 -17.95 3.30 -5.23
N SER A 406 -17.81 2.48 -4.18
CA SER A 406 -16.94 2.80 -3.04
C SER A 406 -15.45 2.52 -3.32
N PHE A 407 -15.14 1.81 -4.41
CA PHE A 407 -13.78 1.44 -4.80
C PHE A 407 -13.17 2.51 -5.71
N THR A 408 -11.88 2.73 -5.55
CA THR A 408 -11.06 3.48 -6.51
C THR A 408 -10.63 2.58 -7.66
N ASP A 409 -10.33 3.16 -8.81
CA ASP A 409 -9.96 2.43 -10.03
C ASP A 409 -8.74 1.50 -9.83
N GLN A 410 -7.53 2.07 -9.58
CA GLN A 410 -6.28 1.31 -9.50
C GLN A 410 -6.11 0.48 -8.21
N GLU A 411 -6.19 1.13 -7.04
CA GLU A 411 -5.93 0.50 -5.75
C GLU A 411 -7.18 -0.20 -5.16
N GLY A 412 -8.30 -0.19 -5.89
CA GLY A 412 -9.57 -0.73 -5.46
C GLY A 412 -10.08 -1.82 -6.40
N ALA A 413 -10.92 -1.44 -7.35
CA ALA A 413 -11.68 -2.36 -8.18
C ALA A 413 -10.78 -3.23 -9.06
N GLY A 414 -9.79 -2.65 -9.75
CA GLY A 414 -8.93 -3.39 -10.67
C GLY A 414 -8.09 -4.45 -9.96
N MET A 415 -7.49 -4.10 -8.83
CA MET A 415 -6.70 -5.01 -8.00
C MET A 415 -7.55 -6.17 -7.44
N PHE A 416 -8.81 -5.90 -7.08
CA PHE A 416 -9.75 -6.92 -6.61
C PHE A 416 -10.12 -7.90 -7.73
N MET A 417 -10.50 -7.38 -8.90
CA MET A 417 -10.84 -8.19 -10.07
C MET A 417 -9.66 -9.07 -10.49
N TRP A 418 -8.45 -8.49 -10.51
CA TRP A 418 -7.22 -9.24 -10.83
C TRP A 418 -7.01 -10.40 -9.85
N ALA A 419 -7.20 -10.17 -8.56
CA ALA A 419 -6.96 -11.18 -7.55
C ALA A 419 -7.86 -12.41 -7.73
N LEU A 420 -9.15 -12.20 -8.01
CA LEU A 420 -10.09 -13.29 -8.29
C LEU A 420 -9.76 -14.01 -9.59
N ALA A 421 -9.42 -13.25 -10.64
CA ALA A 421 -9.03 -13.79 -11.93
C ALA A 421 -7.74 -14.62 -11.83
N LYS A 422 -6.76 -14.15 -11.05
CA LYS A 422 -5.44 -14.78 -10.94
C LYS A 422 -5.48 -16.14 -10.26
N VAL A 423 -6.44 -16.36 -9.35
CA VAL A 423 -6.69 -17.68 -8.74
C VAL A 423 -7.73 -18.51 -9.51
N GLU A 424 -8.18 -18.04 -10.68
CA GLU A 424 -9.26 -18.62 -11.48
C GLU A 424 -10.51 -18.95 -10.65
N MET A 425 -10.93 -18.00 -9.81
CA MET A 425 -12.04 -18.22 -8.90
C MET A 425 -13.29 -18.71 -9.65
N ARG A 426 -13.88 -19.83 -9.22
CA ARG A 426 -15.07 -20.39 -9.88
C ARG A 426 -16.20 -19.34 -9.91
N PRO A 427 -16.77 -19.02 -11.09
CA PRO A 427 -17.75 -17.94 -11.22
C PRO A 427 -19.14 -18.33 -10.69
N THR A 428 -19.32 -18.23 -9.37
CA THR A 428 -20.64 -18.27 -8.69
C THR A 428 -21.46 -17.04 -9.06
N ASP A 429 -22.79 -17.10 -8.92
CA ASP A 429 -23.69 -15.98 -9.26
C ASP A 429 -23.26 -14.67 -8.59
N ARG A 430 -22.85 -14.74 -7.32
CA ARG A 430 -22.36 -13.58 -6.57
C ARG A 430 -21.09 -13.00 -7.17
N ILE A 431 -20.12 -13.84 -7.54
CA ILE A 431 -18.89 -13.40 -8.20
C ILE A 431 -19.24 -12.74 -9.54
N ARG A 432 -20.17 -13.32 -10.32
CA ARG A 432 -20.59 -12.71 -11.59
C ARG A 432 -21.17 -11.32 -11.38
N THR A 433 -22.04 -11.17 -10.39
CA THR A 433 -22.67 -9.89 -10.07
C THR A 433 -21.62 -8.85 -9.70
N VAL A 434 -20.73 -9.15 -8.75
CA VAL A 434 -19.68 -8.21 -8.33
C VAL A 434 -18.73 -7.85 -9.48
N MET A 435 -18.32 -8.83 -10.29
CA MET A 435 -17.45 -8.58 -11.45
C MET A 435 -18.13 -7.70 -12.50
N ARG A 436 -19.45 -7.86 -12.73
CA ARG A 436 -20.23 -6.97 -13.62
C ARG A 436 -20.40 -5.58 -13.03
N GLU A 437 -20.71 -5.45 -11.75
CA GLU A 437 -20.81 -4.13 -11.10
C GLU A 437 -19.50 -3.34 -11.19
N PHE A 438 -18.36 -4.01 -11.03
CA PHE A 438 -17.05 -3.38 -11.27
C PHE A 438 -16.80 -3.07 -12.75
N ALA A 439 -17.26 -3.92 -13.68
CA ALA A 439 -17.21 -3.64 -15.11
C ALA A 439 -17.96 -2.34 -15.44
N GLU A 440 -19.20 -2.20 -14.98
CA GLU A 440 -20.00 -0.99 -15.15
C GLU A 440 -19.33 0.22 -14.52
N HIS A 441 -18.79 0.09 -13.31
CA HIS A 441 -18.03 1.16 -12.65
C HIS A 441 -16.87 1.69 -13.51
N PHE A 442 -16.16 0.80 -14.21
CA PHE A 442 -15.08 1.18 -15.10
C PHE A 442 -15.58 1.81 -16.41
N LYS A 443 -16.69 1.32 -16.97
CA LYS A 443 -17.32 1.91 -18.16
C LYS A 443 -17.82 3.33 -17.91
N ASP A 444 -18.46 3.56 -16.76
CA ASP A 444 -18.93 4.87 -16.32
C ASP A 444 -17.80 5.90 -16.14
N ARG A 445 -16.55 5.43 -15.98
CA ARG A 445 -15.36 6.25 -15.67
C ARG A 445 -14.26 6.09 -16.72
N ALA A 446 -14.61 5.62 -17.91
CA ALA A 446 -13.69 5.34 -19.01
C ALA A 446 -12.78 6.51 -19.38
N ASP A 447 -13.31 7.73 -19.26
CA ASP A 447 -12.67 9.00 -19.61
C ASP A 447 -11.60 9.45 -18.60
N VAL A 448 -11.74 9.05 -17.33
CA VAL A 448 -10.84 9.44 -16.24
C VAL A 448 -9.98 8.28 -15.73
N ALA A 449 -10.37 7.04 -15.98
CA ALA A 449 -9.63 5.86 -15.57
C ALA A 449 -8.36 5.68 -16.42
N ARG A 450 -7.27 5.25 -15.77
CA ARG A 450 -6.01 4.96 -16.46
C ARG A 450 -6.18 3.74 -17.38
N ALA A 451 -5.56 3.78 -18.56
CA ALA A 451 -5.59 2.70 -19.53
C ALA A 451 -5.14 1.35 -18.95
N ASN A 452 -4.13 1.34 -18.06
CA ASN A 452 -3.68 0.13 -17.38
C ASN A 452 -4.75 -0.52 -16.48
N THR A 453 -5.69 0.27 -15.98
CA THR A 453 -6.69 -0.18 -15.01
C THR A 453 -7.90 -0.76 -15.71
N LEU A 454 -8.37 -0.05 -16.74
CA LEU A 454 -9.44 -0.55 -17.62
C LEU A 454 -9.04 -1.86 -18.27
N SER A 455 -7.77 -1.96 -18.69
CA SER A 455 -7.23 -3.17 -19.29
C SER A 455 -7.07 -4.31 -18.29
N LEU A 456 -6.69 -4.04 -17.03
CA LEU A 456 -6.68 -5.03 -15.95
C LEU A 456 -8.09 -5.57 -15.66
N ALA A 457 -9.09 -4.69 -15.65
CA ALA A 457 -10.49 -5.07 -15.45
C ALA A 457 -11.01 -5.95 -16.60
N ALA A 458 -10.75 -5.54 -17.84
CA ALA A 458 -11.12 -6.29 -19.04
C ALA A 458 -10.41 -7.65 -19.13
N TRP A 459 -9.13 -7.73 -18.74
CA TRP A 459 -8.41 -8.99 -18.59
C TRP A 459 -9.08 -9.89 -17.55
N SER A 460 -9.41 -9.34 -16.38
CA SER A 460 -9.99 -10.11 -15.27
C SER A 460 -11.36 -10.73 -15.62
N ILE A 461 -12.20 -9.97 -16.33
CA ILE A 461 -13.49 -10.47 -16.85
C ILE A 461 -13.26 -11.60 -17.86
N SER A 462 -12.31 -11.42 -18.78
CA SER A 462 -11.98 -12.42 -19.79
C SER A 462 -11.42 -13.71 -19.15
N ALA A 463 -10.51 -13.59 -18.17
CA ALA A 463 -9.91 -14.70 -17.45
C ALA A 463 -10.95 -15.55 -16.71
N LEU A 464 -11.95 -14.90 -16.10
CA LEU A 464 -13.07 -15.58 -15.45
C LEU A 464 -14.19 -16.00 -16.42
N ARG A 465 -13.97 -15.86 -17.74
CA ARG A 465 -14.88 -16.26 -18.83
C ARG A 465 -16.22 -15.52 -18.79
N PHE A 466 -16.22 -14.30 -18.28
CA PHE A 466 -17.33 -13.38 -18.43
C PHE A 466 -17.25 -12.71 -19.80
N LYS A 467 -18.41 -12.44 -20.39
CA LYS A 467 -18.52 -11.67 -21.64
C LYS A 467 -18.98 -10.26 -21.31
N ASP A 468 -18.16 -9.27 -21.61
CA ASP A 468 -18.50 -7.84 -21.53
C ASP A 468 -17.80 -7.10 -22.68
N GLU A 469 -18.44 -7.12 -23.85
CA GLU A 469 -17.89 -6.55 -25.08
C GLU A 469 -17.67 -5.04 -24.99
N GLU A 470 -18.51 -4.35 -24.21
CA GLU A 470 -18.44 -2.92 -24.01
C GLU A 470 -17.23 -2.53 -23.16
N LEU A 471 -16.99 -3.22 -22.03
CA LEU A 471 -15.80 -2.95 -21.22
C LEU A 471 -14.53 -3.23 -22.01
N LEU A 472 -14.51 -4.31 -22.80
CA LEU A 472 -13.38 -4.63 -23.67
C LEU A 472 -13.14 -3.50 -24.67
N LYS A 473 -14.19 -3.02 -25.35
CA LYS A 473 -14.11 -1.89 -26.29
C LYS A 473 -13.59 -0.61 -25.62
N VAL A 474 -14.14 -0.27 -24.46
CA VAL A 474 -13.73 0.91 -23.67
C VAL A 474 -12.25 0.82 -23.28
N ALA A 475 -11.81 -0.32 -22.76
CA ALA A 475 -10.42 -0.52 -22.40
C ALA A 475 -9.52 -0.34 -23.64
N ILE A 476 -9.94 -0.88 -24.78
CA ILE A 476 -9.23 -0.82 -26.07
C ILE A 476 -9.08 0.61 -26.58
N GLU A 477 -10.16 1.38 -26.57
CA GLU A 477 -10.16 2.78 -26.98
C GLU A 477 -9.24 3.62 -26.07
N SER A 478 -9.35 3.41 -24.75
CA SER A 478 -8.50 4.08 -23.75
C SER A 478 -7.02 3.75 -23.95
N MET A 479 -6.68 2.47 -24.14
CA MET A 479 -5.31 2.04 -24.43
C MET A 479 -4.77 2.63 -25.74
N THR A 480 -5.61 2.74 -26.76
CA THR A 480 -5.23 3.32 -28.06
C THR A 480 -4.94 4.82 -27.93
N ALA A 481 -5.78 5.54 -27.19
CA ALA A 481 -5.59 6.96 -26.91
C ALA A 481 -4.35 7.22 -26.05
N ASP A 482 -4.12 6.41 -25.00
CA ASP A 482 -2.96 6.53 -24.13
C ASP A 482 -1.66 6.13 -24.83
N ALA A 483 -1.64 5.05 -25.61
CA ALA A 483 -0.47 4.66 -26.40
C ALA A 483 -0.06 5.73 -27.42
N ALA A 484 -1.02 6.50 -27.95
CA ALA A 484 -0.74 7.64 -28.83
C ALA A 484 -0.21 8.88 -28.08
N ALA A 485 -0.50 9.02 -26.78
CA ALA A 485 -0.20 10.20 -25.97
C ALA A 485 1.02 10.02 -25.03
N ASN A 486 1.19 8.82 -24.46
CA ASN A 486 2.18 8.46 -23.47
C ASN A 486 2.69 7.04 -23.73
N TYR A 487 3.88 6.92 -24.30
CA TYR A 487 4.58 5.65 -24.55
C TYR A 487 4.95 4.84 -23.28
N ALA A 488 4.46 5.21 -22.10
CA ALA A 488 5.01 4.82 -20.81
C ALA A 488 4.20 3.76 -20.03
N ASP A 489 2.90 3.56 -20.28
CA ASP A 489 2.11 2.62 -19.48
C ASP A 489 2.13 1.20 -20.08
N PHE A 490 3.33 0.62 -20.05
CA PHE A 490 3.65 -0.70 -20.61
C PHE A 490 2.67 -1.81 -20.20
N THR A 491 2.18 -1.76 -18.95
CA THR A 491 1.21 -2.70 -18.38
C THR A 491 -0.15 -2.68 -19.11
N ALA A 492 -0.57 -1.52 -19.64
CA ALA A 492 -1.82 -1.41 -20.39
C ALA A 492 -1.75 -2.16 -21.72
N ALA A 493 -0.63 -2.02 -22.44
CA ALA A 493 -0.39 -2.73 -23.70
C ALA A 493 -0.34 -4.26 -23.52
N VAL A 494 0.13 -4.74 -22.38
CA VAL A 494 0.15 -6.17 -22.02
C VAL A 494 -1.26 -6.74 -21.87
N HIS A 495 -2.11 -6.04 -21.12
CA HIS A 495 -3.50 -6.44 -20.97
C HIS A 495 -4.25 -6.34 -22.31
N ALA A 496 -3.93 -5.36 -23.16
CA ALA A 496 -4.44 -5.24 -24.52
C ALA A 496 -4.17 -6.51 -25.35
N ALA A 497 -2.93 -7.00 -25.31
CA ALA A 497 -2.54 -8.22 -26.03
C ALA A 497 -3.35 -9.43 -25.53
N ALA A 498 -3.52 -9.58 -24.21
CA ALA A 498 -4.31 -10.67 -23.63
C ALA A 498 -5.81 -10.58 -24.01
N ILE A 499 -6.36 -9.37 -24.06
CA ILE A 499 -7.74 -9.09 -24.48
C ILE A 499 -7.94 -9.43 -25.96
N THR A 500 -7.00 -9.06 -26.83
CA THR A 500 -7.08 -9.35 -28.29
C THR A 500 -7.05 -10.83 -28.63
N GLN A 501 -6.67 -11.69 -27.67
CA GLN A 501 -6.57 -13.14 -27.84
C GLN A 501 -7.70 -13.91 -27.13
N SER A 502 -8.59 -13.20 -26.43
CA SER A 502 -9.82 -13.75 -25.86
C SER A 502 -10.82 -14.07 -26.96
N ALA A 503 -11.40 -15.27 -26.95
CA ALA A 503 -12.43 -15.74 -27.91
C ALA A 503 -13.76 -14.94 -27.88
N LEU A 504 -13.77 -13.79 -27.19
CA LEU A 504 -14.92 -12.93 -26.90
C LEU A 504 -14.93 -11.62 -27.71
N MET A 505 -13.91 -11.38 -28.55
CA MET A 505 -13.75 -10.13 -29.31
C MET A 505 -14.02 -10.30 -30.82
N PRO A 506 -14.76 -9.39 -31.48
CA PRO A 506 -14.99 -9.43 -32.92
C PRO A 506 -13.68 -9.20 -33.73
N PRO A 507 -13.39 -10.01 -34.77
CA PRO A 507 -12.20 -9.86 -35.61
C PRO A 507 -11.92 -8.44 -36.17
N PRO A 508 -12.93 -7.62 -36.54
CA PRO A 508 -12.70 -6.25 -37.02
C PRO A 508 -12.08 -5.32 -35.98
N VAL A 509 -12.40 -5.52 -34.70
CA VAL A 509 -11.87 -4.68 -33.59
C VAL A 509 -10.41 -5.05 -33.30
N VAL A 510 -10.06 -6.34 -33.43
CA VAL A 510 -8.68 -6.83 -33.37
C VAL A 510 -7.84 -6.23 -34.50
N ASP A 511 -8.37 -6.22 -35.72
CA ASP A 511 -7.69 -5.66 -36.90
C ASP A 511 -7.51 -4.13 -36.78
N GLU A 512 -8.50 -3.41 -36.24
CA GLU A 512 -8.44 -1.94 -36.02
C GLU A 512 -7.45 -1.54 -34.91
N LEU A 513 -7.37 -2.31 -33.82
CA LEU A 513 -6.34 -2.16 -32.78
C LEU A 513 -4.94 -2.36 -33.32
N TRP A 514 -4.73 -3.43 -34.08
CA TRP A 514 -3.42 -3.73 -34.66
C TRP A 514 -2.99 -2.65 -35.65
N TYR A 515 -3.94 -2.12 -36.42
CA TYR A 515 -3.73 -0.98 -37.32
C TYR A 515 -3.42 0.32 -36.56
N LYS A 516 -4.17 0.67 -35.50
CA LYS A 516 -3.96 1.90 -34.71
C LYS A 516 -2.72 1.83 -33.82
N CYS A 517 -2.41 0.69 -33.22
CA CYS A 517 -1.14 0.45 -32.52
C CYS A 517 0.04 0.36 -33.50
N GLY A 518 -0.22 0.01 -34.76
CA GLY A 518 0.75 -0.06 -35.86
C GLY A 518 1.25 1.30 -36.37
N VAL A 519 0.76 2.43 -35.84
CA VAL A 519 1.24 3.80 -36.16
C VAL A 519 2.31 4.30 -35.17
N MET A 520 2.70 3.47 -34.19
CA MET A 520 3.75 3.83 -33.23
C MET A 520 5.15 3.54 -33.79
N ASN A 521 5.77 4.57 -34.39
CA ASN A 521 7.12 4.54 -34.95
C ASN A 521 8.27 4.47 -33.91
N ALA A 522 7.98 4.14 -32.64
CA ALA A 522 8.99 4.01 -31.60
C ALA A 522 9.44 2.53 -31.46
N PRO A 523 10.72 2.22 -31.72
CA PRO A 523 11.28 0.86 -31.55
C PRO A 523 11.05 0.29 -30.14
N ASP A 524 10.97 1.16 -29.14
CA ASP A 524 10.90 0.81 -27.72
C ASP A 524 9.56 0.14 -27.31
N THR A 525 8.49 0.36 -28.07
CA THR A 525 7.12 -0.04 -27.70
C THR A 525 6.72 -1.39 -28.33
N GLN A 526 7.19 -1.66 -29.55
CA GLN A 526 6.97 -2.94 -30.22
C GLN A 526 7.74 -4.08 -29.55
N LEU A 527 8.91 -3.78 -28.99
CA LEU A 527 9.75 -4.71 -28.23
C LEU A 527 9.16 -5.12 -26.88
N ALA A 528 8.41 -4.21 -26.27
CA ALA A 528 7.73 -4.43 -25.01
C ALA A 528 6.51 -5.36 -25.24
N ILE A 529 5.76 -5.16 -26.33
CA ILE A 529 4.63 -6.01 -26.77
C ILE A 529 5.07 -7.46 -27.03
N CYS A 530 6.27 -7.67 -27.61
CA CYS A 530 6.83 -9.01 -27.82
C CYS A 530 7.29 -9.68 -26.51
N GLY A 531 7.88 -8.92 -25.58
CA GLY A 531 8.37 -9.45 -24.30
C GLY A 531 7.27 -9.96 -23.36
N TRP A 532 6.03 -9.47 -23.50
CA TRP A 532 4.90 -9.84 -22.63
C TRP A 532 3.73 -10.51 -23.35
N SER A 533 3.83 -10.72 -24.66
CA SER A 533 3.10 -11.83 -25.30
C SER A 533 3.32 -13.14 -24.51
N LEU A 534 4.48 -13.29 -23.85
CA LEU A 534 4.80 -14.39 -22.92
C LEU A 534 4.02 -14.41 -21.58
N THR A 535 3.32 -13.32 -21.21
CA THR A 535 2.53 -13.23 -19.96
C THR A 535 1.02 -13.11 -20.24
N ALA A 536 0.65 -12.67 -21.44
CA ALA A 536 -0.72 -12.39 -21.86
C ALA A 536 -1.51 -13.63 -22.30
N LEU A 537 -0.86 -14.71 -22.73
CA LEU A 537 -1.57 -15.87 -23.24
C LEU A 537 -1.77 -16.96 -22.19
N ASP A 538 -2.04 -16.56 -20.96
CA ASP A 538 -2.59 -17.41 -19.90
C ASP A 538 -4.06 -17.85 -20.18
N LEU A 539 -4.54 -17.77 -21.43
CA LEU A 539 -5.96 -17.88 -21.79
C LEU A 539 -6.18 -18.91 -22.91
N GLY A 540 -6.45 -20.16 -22.54
CA GLY A 540 -6.84 -21.20 -23.50
C GLY A 540 -8.35 -21.22 -23.78
N ARG A 541 -8.75 -20.94 -25.04
CA ARG A 541 -9.55 -21.83 -25.91
C ARG A 541 -9.68 -21.22 -27.31
N GLY A 542 -9.26 -22.00 -28.31
CA GLY A 542 -8.96 -21.52 -29.66
C GLY A 542 -10.16 -21.09 -30.50
N LEU A 543 -9.85 -20.17 -31.42
CA LEU A 543 -10.35 -20.04 -32.79
C LEU A 543 -9.45 -18.99 -33.49
N TYR A 544 -9.25 -19.13 -34.80
CA TYR A 544 -8.45 -18.29 -35.71
C TYR A 544 -6.95 -18.59 -35.81
N THR A 545 -6.65 -19.56 -36.67
CA THR A 545 -5.32 -19.97 -37.15
C THR A 545 -4.85 -19.18 -38.38
N ASP A 546 -5.74 -18.50 -39.10
CA ASP A 546 -5.42 -18.07 -40.48
C ASP A 546 -4.91 -16.62 -40.62
N LYS A 547 -5.26 -15.71 -39.71
CA LYS A 547 -4.87 -14.28 -39.84
C LYS A 547 -3.50 -13.91 -39.24
N VAL A 548 -3.00 -14.68 -38.26
CA VAL A 548 -1.69 -14.43 -37.64
C VAL A 548 -0.53 -14.79 -38.58
N ASN A 549 -0.72 -15.79 -39.44
CA ASN A 549 0.28 -16.19 -40.44
C ASN A 549 0.50 -15.09 -41.50
N MET A 550 -0.53 -14.29 -41.82
CA MET A 550 -0.47 -13.27 -42.86
C MET A 550 0.38 -12.03 -42.50
N VAL A 551 0.58 -11.76 -41.21
CA VAL A 551 1.39 -10.63 -40.72
C VAL A 551 2.86 -11.03 -40.55
N ALA A 552 3.09 -12.28 -40.13
CA ALA A 552 4.42 -12.86 -39.98
C ALA A 552 5.21 -12.93 -41.30
N ASP A 553 4.52 -13.15 -42.41
CA ASP A 553 5.12 -13.31 -43.75
C ASP A 553 5.56 -12.00 -44.40
N ARG A 554 5.31 -10.84 -43.77
CA ARG A 554 5.60 -9.50 -44.32
C ARG A 554 6.83 -8.82 -43.70
N LEU A 555 7.47 -9.41 -42.70
CA LEU A 555 8.66 -8.84 -42.04
C LEU A 555 9.93 -9.44 -42.65
N SER A 556 10.85 -8.61 -43.14
CA SER A 556 12.11 -9.10 -43.69
C SER A 556 13.09 -9.51 -42.58
N VAL A 557 14.06 -10.36 -42.91
CA VAL A 557 15.14 -10.77 -41.98
C VAL A 557 15.96 -9.56 -41.51
N ALA A 558 16.07 -8.52 -42.33
CA ALA A 558 16.74 -7.26 -41.98
C ALA A 558 15.92 -6.44 -40.96
N ASP A 559 14.59 -6.39 -41.11
CA ASP A 559 13.68 -5.72 -40.16
C ASP A 559 13.74 -6.39 -38.79
N LEU A 560 13.76 -7.73 -38.77
CA LEU A 560 13.90 -8.52 -37.55
C LEU A 560 15.27 -8.37 -36.88
N THR A 561 16.34 -8.24 -37.67
CA THR A 561 17.71 -8.03 -37.16
C THR A 561 17.89 -6.63 -36.57
N ASN A 562 17.32 -5.61 -37.21
CA ASN A 562 17.34 -4.23 -36.72
C ASN A 562 16.51 -4.05 -35.44
N LEU A 563 15.36 -4.73 -35.34
CA LEU A 563 14.57 -4.78 -34.10
C LEU A 563 15.38 -5.38 -32.93
N ASN A 564 16.11 -6.46 -33.16
CA ASN A 564 16.89 -7.15 -32.12
C ASN A 564 18.13 -6.34 -31.68
N GLN A 565 18.76 -5.57 -32.60
CA GLN A 565 19.86 -4.66 -32.23
C GLN A 565 19.38 -3.43 -31.45
N ALA A 566 18.21 -2.87 -31.79
CA ALA A 566 17.60 -1.76 -31.06
C ALA A 566 17.21 -2.17 -29.62
N ALA A 567 16.65 -3.37 -29.45
CA ALA A 567 16.34 -3.97 -28.14
C ALA A 567 17.53 -4.03 -27.19
N ARG A 568 18.67 -4.51 -27.70
CA ARG A 568 19.92 -4.68 -26.93
C ARG A 568 20.58 -3.35 -26.57
N LYS A 569 20.37 -2.31 -27.39
CA LYS A 569 20.89 -0.96 -27.16
C LYS A 569 20.06 -0.22 -26.11
N LEU A 570 18.73 -0.33 -26.19
CA LEU A 570 17.81 0.25 -25.21
C LEU A 570 17.93 -0.40 -23.83
N ALA A 571 18.04 -1.74 -23.76
CA ALA A 571 18.29 -2.44 -22.51
C ALA A 571 19.55 -1.89 -21.80
N ARG A 572 20.64 -1.64 -22.55
CA ARG A 572 21.86 -1.02 -22.01
C ARG A 572 21.67 0.43 -21.57
N THR A 573 20.89 1.22 -22.30
CA THR A 573 20.65 2.64 -21.98
C THR A 573 19.77 2.80 -20.73
N VAL A 574 18.70 2.00 -20.59
CA VAL A 574 17.83 1.94 -19.40
C VAL A 574 18.61 1.44 -18.16
N LEU A 575 19.54 0.50 -18.36
CA LEU A 575 20.48 0.07 -17.33
C LEU A 575 21.48 1.17 -16.92
N SER A 576 21.91 2.03 -17.85
CA SER A 576 22.82 3.14 -17.56
C SER A 576 22.14 4.33 -16.85
N ALA A 577 20.87 4.62 -17.17
CA ALA A 577 20.11 5.73 -16.61
C ALA A 577 19.59 5.47 -15.18
N SER A 578 19.56 4.21 -14.74
CA SER A 578 19.03 3.81 -13.43
C SER A 578 20.07 3.70 -12.31
N ASN A 579 21.35 4.05 -12.58
CA ASN A 579 22.51 3.94 -11.67
C ASN A 579 22.63 2.58 -10.94
N ARG A 580 21.93 1.56 -11.44
CA ARG A 580 21.92 0.19 -10.96
C ARG A 580 22.78 -0.59 -11.94
N VAL A 581 24.07 -0.71 -11.63
CA VAL A 581 24.88 -1.80 -12.17
C VAL A 581 24.36 -3.09 -11.53
N ILE A 582 23.22 -3.55 -12.01
CA ILE A 582 22.84 -4.95 -11.89
C ILE A 582 23.57 -5.60 -13.05
N ASN A 583 24.63 -6.35 -12.75
CA ASN A 583 24.94 -7.51 -13.58
C ASN A 583 23.59 -8.18 -13.82
N LEU A 584 23.05 -8.13 -15.04
CA LEU A 584 21.90 -8.97 -15.40
C LEU A 584 22.24 -10.34 -14.84
N PRO A 585 21.55 -10.79 -13.79
CA PRO A 585 22.03 -11.96 -13.12
C PRO A 585 21.91 -13.09 -14.13
N ARG A 586 23.05 -13.69 -14.47
CA ARG A 586 23.09 -15.13 -14.76
C ARG A 586 22.61 -15.96 -13.55
N GLU A 587 22.13 -15.33 -12.49
CA GLU A 587 21.86 -15.88 -11.17
C GLU A 587 20.44 -15.47 -10.71
N ARG A 588 19.48 -16.41 -10.75
CA ARG A 588 18.08 -16.33 -10.28
C ARG A 588 16.95 -16.25 -11.33
N LEU A 589 17.17 -16.76 -12.54
CA LEU A 589 16.25 -17.83 -12.98
C LEU A 589 16.50 -18.97 -11.99
N ASP A 590 15.46 -19.43 -11.31
CA ASP A 590 15.49 -20.46 -10.27
C ASP A 590 16.68 -21.43 -10.48
N LEU A 591 17.66 -21.46 -9.58
CA LEU A 591 18.86 -22.31 -9.72
C LEU A 591 18.48 -23.79 -9.96
N ARG A 592 17.23 -24.17 -9.66
CA ARG A 592 16.62 -25.46 -9.94
C ARG A 592 16.14 -25.64 -11.39
N SER A 593 15.56 -24.63 -12.05
CA SER A 593 15.15 -24.71 -13.47
C SER A 593 16.37 -24.64 -14.40
N SER A 594 17.34 -23.78 -14.07
CA SER A 594 18.64 -23.69 -14.76
C SER A 594 19.40 -25.03 -14.73
N GLN A 595 19.49 -25.68 -13.56
CA GLN A 595 20.17 -26.97 -13.47
C GLN A 595 19.38 -28.10 -14.17
N ALA A 596 18.05 -28.08 -14.10
CA ALA A 596 17.21 -29.09 -14.74
C ALA A 596 17.28 -29.04 -16.28
N HIS A 597 17.31 -27.84 -16.88
CA HIS A 597 17.53 -27.71 -18.32
C HIS A 597 18.94 -28.13 -18.71
N GLN A 598 19.96 -27.77 -17.91
CA GLN A 598 21.34 -28.18 -18.19
C GLN A 598 21.52 -29.70 -18.10
N ASN A 599 20.79 -30.36 -17.19
CA ASN A 599 20.75 -31.82 -17.08
C ASN A 599 20.22 -32.45 -18.38
N TRP A 600 19.13 -31.93 -18.94
CA TRP A 600 18.58 -32.37 -20.22
C TRP A 600 19.53 -32.10 -21.40
N VAL A 601 20.11 -30.90 -21.50
CA VAL A 601 21.12 -30.57 -22.52
C VAL A 601 22.31 -31.55 -22.47
N GLY A 602 22.81 -31.84 -21.27
CA GLY A 602 23.91 -32.77 -21.06
C GLY A 602 23.56 -34.21 -21.48
N ALA A 603 22.37 -34.68 -21.13
CA ALA A 603 21.89 -36.01 -21.53
C ALA A 603 21.72 -36.13 -23.04
N LEU A 604 21.10 -35.16 -23.70
CA LEU A 604 20.89 -35.15 -25.16
C LEU A 604 22.23 -35.24 -25.91
N ARG A 605 23.23 -34.44 -25.52
CA ARG A 605 24.57 -34.48 -26.10
C ARG A 605 25.28 -35.81 -25.85
N LYS A 606 25.19 -36.34 -24.63
CA LYS A 606 25.82 -37.61 -24.24
C LYS A 606 25.28 -38.79 -25.04
N TYR A 607 24.00 -38.77 -25.40
CA TYR A 607 23.33 -39.88 -26.10
C TYR A 607 23.16 -39.65 -27.60
N GLY A 608 23.95 -38.75 -28.19
CA GLY A 608 24.11 -38.64 -29.64
C GLY A 608 23.07 -37.75 -30.34
N VAL A 609 22.36 -36.88 -29.61
CA VAL A 609 21.52 -35.85 -30.23
C VAL A 609 22.41 -34.66 -30.61
N HIS A 610 22.51 -34.39 -31.90
CA HIS A 610 23.33 -33.31 -32.46
C HIS A 610 22.53 -32.01 -32.61
N GLY A 611 23.21 -30.86 -32.67
CA GLY A 611 22.55 -29.56 -32.90
C GLY A 611 21.81 -28.96 -31.69
N VAL A 612 22.00 -29.52 -30.48
CA VAL A 612 21.35 -29.04 -29.23
C VAL A 612 21.80 -27.62 -28.87
N GLN A 613 20.87 -26.67 -28.93
CA GLN A 613 21.02 -25.30 -28.45
C GLN A 613 20.18 -25.08 -27.18
N SER A 614 20.69 -24.30 -26.23
CA SER A 614 19.96 -23.91 -25.02
C SER A 614 19.47 -22.48 -25.14
N GLU A 615 18.32 -22.17 -24.53
CA GLU A 615 17.74 -20.82 -24.50
C GLU A 615 17.63 -20.22 -25.91
N PHE A 616 16.99 -20.98 -26.81
CA PHE A 616 16.94 -20.66 -28.23
C PHE A 616 15.70 -19.84 -28.57
N GLU A 617 15.90 -18.78 -29.34
CA GLU A 617 14.82 -17.93 -29.86
C GLU A 617 14.18 -18.61 -31.08
N VAL A 618 13.06 -19.29 -30.88
CA VAL A 618 12.33 -19.98 -31.96
C VAL A 618 11.53 -19.00 -32.83
N ILE A 619 11.11 -17.89 -32.23
CA ILE A 619 10.33 -16.79 -32.81
C ILE A 619 10.79 -15.53 -32.11
N PRO A 620 10.86 -14.36 -32.79
CA PRO A 620 11.23 -13.10 -32.14
C PRO A 620 10.48 -12.87 -30.82
N GLY A 621 11.22 -12.80 -29.71
CA GLY A 621 10.69 -12.62 -28.36
C GLY A 621 10.21 -13.89 -27.64
N VAL A 622 10.24 -15.08 -28.26
CA VAL A 622 9.86 -16.37 -27.64
C VAL A 622 11.07 -17.30 -27.56
N PHE A 623 11.55 -17.50 -26.35
CA PHE A 623 12.67 -18.40 -26.05
C PHE A 623 12.17 -19.73 -25.52
N VAL A 624 12.78 -20.84 -25.96
CA VAL A 624 12.55 -22.19 -25.42
C VAL A 624 13.79 -22.69 -24.70
N ASP A 625 13.62 -23.49 -23.66
CA ASP A 625 14.73 -24.00 -22.84
C ASP A 625 15.80 -24.71 -23.67
N ILE A 626 15.39 -25.57 -24.60
CA ILE A 626 16.27 -26.33 -25.48
C ILE A 626 15.67 -26.37 -26.89
N ALA A 627 16.51 -26.30 -27.92
CA ALA A 627 16.09 -26.44 -29.31
C ALA A 627 17.03 -27.34 -30.11
N LEU A 628 16.45 -28.01 -31.11
CA LEU A 628 17.12 -28.68 -32.21
C LEU A 628 16.70 -27.94 -33.49
N PRO A 629 17.40 -26.87 -33.89
CA PRO A 629 16.93 -25.98 -34.96
C PRO A 629 16.83 -26.65 -36.32
N ALA A 630 17.70 -27.62 -36.61
CA ALA A 630 17.69 -28.38 -37.86
C ALA A 630 16.39 -29.18 -38.03
N ASP A 631 15.88 -29.73 -36.95
CA ASP A 631 14.68 -30.57 -36.92
C ASP A 631 13.42 -29.79 -36.54
N LYS A 632 13.56 -28.48 -36.28
CA LYS A 632 12.54 -27.60 -35.70
C LYS A 632 11.88 -28.20 -34.46
N VAL A 633 12.66 -28.83 -33.58
CA VAL A 633 12.15 -29.35 -32.31
C VAL A 633 12.51 -28.38 -31.20
N ALA A 634 11.52 -27.91 -30.46
CA ALA A 634 11.69 -27.17 -29.22
C ALA A 634 11.43 -28.13 -28.05
N ILE A 635 12.21 -28.05 -26.98
CA ILE A 635 12.06 -28.89 -25.79
C ILE A 635 11.98 -27.96 -24.58
N GLU A 636 10.90 -28.10 -23.82
CA GLU A 636 10.58 -27.31 -22.65
C GLU A 636 10.63 -28.14 -21.37
N VAL A 637 11.31 -27.63 -20.33
CA VAL A 637 11.47 -28.34 -19.06
C VAL A 637 10.38 -27.91 -18.09
N GLN A 638 9.38 -28.76 -17.94
CA GLN A 638 8.14 -28.44 -17.24
C GLN A 638 8.23 -28.67 -15.72
N GLY A 639 8.26 -27.56 -14.96
CA GLY A 639 8.23 -27.53 -13.49
C GLY A 639 6.82 -27.28 -12.91
N ASP A 640 6.70 -27.25 -11.58
CA ASP A 640 5.41 -27.05 -10.89
C ASP A 640 4.75 -25.69 -11.20
N SER A 641 5.53 -24.67 -11.56
CA SER A 641 5.06 -23.35 -11.99
C SER A 641 4.33 -23.35 -13.33
N HIS A 642 4.43 -24.43 -14.10
CA HIS A 642 3.83 -24.54 -15.44
C HIS A 642 2.51 -25.31 -15.46
N TYR A 643 2.04 -25.77 -14.30
CA TYR A 643 0.80 -26.49 -14.16
C TYR A 643 -0.16 -25.77 -13.19
N LEU A 644 -1.41 -25.66 -13.63
CA LEU A 644 -2.52 -25.35 -12.75
C LEU A 644 -2.70 -26.49 -11.78
N THR A 645 -2.74 -26.15 -10.50
CA THR A 645 -2.95 -27.10 -9.42
C THR A 645 -4.32 -26.84 -8.83
N ASP A 646 -5.12 -27.89 -8.71
CA ASP A 646 -6.38 -27.87 -7.98
C ASP A 646 -6.09 -27.42 -6.55
N LEU A 647 -6.66 -26.29 -6.16
CA LEU A 647 -6.40 -25.72 -4.83
C LEU A 647 -7.00 -26.58 -3.71
N ALA A 648 -8.01 -27.42 -3.99
CA ALA A 648 -8.65 -28.30 -3.00
C ALA A 648 -7.94 -29.65 -2.84
N THR A 649 -7.32 -30.18 -3.90
CA THR A 649 -6.73 -31.53 -3.93
C THR A 649 -5.22 -31.52 -4.13
N GLY A 650 -4.62 -30.38 -4.48
CA GLY A 650 -3.19 -30.26 -4.77
C GLY A 650 -2.75 -30.98 -6.06
N GLN A 651 -3.68 -31.53 -6.84
CA GLN A 651 -3.37 -32.24 -8.08
C GLN A 651 -3.20 -31.28 -9.25
N ARG A 652 -2.27 -31.60 -10.16
CA ARG A 652 -2.17 -30.88 -11.44
C ARG A 652 -3.42 -31.15 -12.26
N ILE A 653 -4.21 -30.11 -12.52
CA ILE A 653 -5.43 -30.21 -13.35
C ILE A 653 -5.08 -30.00 -14.82
N ASP A 654 -4.23 -29.03 -15.10
CA ASP A 654 -3.92 -28.61 -16.46
C ASP A 654 -2.59 -27.84 -16.51
N THR A 655 -2.09 -27.50 -17.69
CA THR A 655 -0.98 -26.55 -17.87
C THR A 655 -1.50 -25.12 -17.66
N THR A 656 -0.66 -24.24 -17.11
CA THR A 656 -0.94 -22.80 -17.09
C THR A 656 -1.16 -22.34 -18.53
N GLY A 657 -1.98 -21.33 -18.73
CA GLY A 657 -2.15 -20.79 -20.06
C GLY A 657 -0.82 -20.28 -20.66
N ASN A 658 0.12 -19.75 -19.86
CA ASN A 658 1.47 -19.37 -20.34
C ASN A 658 2.18 -20.54 -21.03
N THR A 659 2.05 -21.77 -20.51
CA THR A 659 2.62 -22.98 -21.14
C THR A 659 1.88 -23.36 -22.42
N LYS A 660 0.54 -23.29 -22.40
CA LYS A 660 -0.31 -23.61 -23.57
C LYS A 660 -0.11 -22.62 -24.72
N LEU A 661 0.05 -21.35 -24.39
CA LEU A 661 0.47 -20.34 -25.34
C LEU A 661 1.72 -20.77 -26.06
N LYS A 662 2.77 -20.99 -25.26
CA LYS A 662 4.12 -21.09 -25.78
C LYS A 662 4.16 -22.22 -26.79
N ARG A 663 3.49 -23.33 -26.46
CA ARG A 663 3.16 -24.42 -27.36
C ARG A 663 2.51 -23.95 -28.67
N GLN A 664 1.39 -23.23 -28.60
CA GLN A 664 0.69 -22.75 -29.80
C GLN A 664 1.54 -21.79 -30.66
N MET A 665 2.34 -20.90 -30.06
CA MET A 665 3.21 -20.00 -30.82
C MET A 665 4.30 -20.78 -31.56
N VAL A 666 4.98 -21.68 -30.85
CA VAL A 666 6.03 -22.56 -31.38
C VAL A 666 5.47 -23.43 -32.52
N GLU A 667 4.37 -24.14 -32.26
CA GLU A 667 3.71 -25.03 -33.23
C GLU A 667 3.23 -24.29 -34.48
N ARG A 668 2.71 -23.06 -34.36
CA ARG A 668 2.30 -22.24 -35.51
C ARG A 668 3.45 -21.84 -36.43
N ARG A 669 4.70 -21.91 -35.99
CA ARG A 669 5.90 -21.69 -36.84
C ARG A 669 6.51 -23.00 -37.34
N ASN A 670 5.73 -24.07 -37.34
CA ASN A 670 6.13 -25.42 -37.72
C ASN A 670 7.29 -25.96 -36.86
N TRP A 671 7.31 -25.59 -35.57
CA TRP A 671 8.19 -26.23 -34.60
C TRP A 671 7.40 -27.25 -33.77
N THR A 672 7.99 -28.41 -33.54
CA THR A 672 7.43 -29.42 -32.63
C THR A 672 7.85 -29.08 -31.21
N LEU A 673 6.91 -28.72 -30.32
CA LEU A 673 7.23 -28.51 -28.90
C LEU A 673 7.10 -29.83 -28.13
N LEU A 674 8.20 -30.25 -27.51
CA LEU A 674 8.28 -31.39 -26.60
C LEU A 674 8.35 -30.91 -25.17
N GLU A 675 7.62 -31.56 -24.29
CA GLU A 675 7.64 -31.25 -22.86
C GLU A 675 8.30 -32.38 -22.09
N VAL A 676 9.29 -32.02 -21.28
CA VAL A 676 10.05 -32.96 -20.47
C VAL A 676 9.98 -32.56 -19.00
N PRO A 677 9.95 -33.52 -18.05
CA PRO A 677 9.85 -33.18 -16.63
C PRO A 677 11.15 -32.55 -16.09
N VAL A 678 11.02 -31.73 -15.05
CA VAL A 678 12.17 -31.31 -14.23
C VAL A 678 12.81 -32.53 -13.56
N MET A 679 14.09 -32.80 -13.88
CA MET A 679 14.86 -33.90 -13.31
C MET A 679 15.99 -33.37 -12.44
N ARG A 680 16.04 -33.81 -11.17
CA ARG A 680 17.11 -33.44 -10.21
C ARG A 680 18.48 -34.01 -10.58
N HIS A 681 18.50 -35.02 -11.45
CA HIS A 681 19.71 -35.68 -11.95
C HIS A 681 19.68 -35.72 -13.47
N MET A 682 20.84 -35.97 -14.10
CA MET A 682 20.94 -36.11 -15.55
C MET A 682 20.03 -37.25 -16.04
N PRO A 683 19.11 -37.01 -17.01
CA PRO A 683 18.26 -38.04 -17.59
C PRO A 683 19.06 -39.23 -18.13
N SER A 684 18.54 -40.44 -17.96
CA SER A 684 19.17 -41.65 -18.49
C SER A 684 18.89 -41.81 -19.99
N LYS A 685 19.62 -42.73 -20.66
CA LYS A 685 19.36 -43.09 -22.06
C LYS A 685 17.90 -43.50 -22.28
N ARG A 686 17.31 -44.24 -21.33
CA ARG A 686 15.92 -44.69 -21.37
C ARG A 686 14.93 -43.52 -21.26
N ASP A 687 15.26 -42.47 -20.51
CA ASP A 687 14.43 -41.27 -20.40
C ASP A 687 14.47 -40.46 -21.70
N VAL A 688 15.66 -40.27 -22.27
CA VAL A 688 15.84 -39.61 -23.57
C VAL A 688 15.07 -40.37 -24.66
N GLU A 689 15.20 -41.69 -24.72
CA GLU A 689 14.46 -42.52 -25.68
C GLU A 689 12.94 -42.46 -25.44
N LYS A 690 12.48 -42.44 -24.19
CA LYS A 690 11.04 -42.36 -23.88
C LYS A 690 10.41 -41.04 -24.34
N PHE A 691 11.09 -39.92 -24.11
CA PHE A 691 10.52 -38.59 -24.36
C PHE A 691 10.81 -38.04 -25.77
N LEU A 692 11.90 -38.45 -26.42
CA LEU A 692 12.30 -37.88 -27.72
C LEU A 692 12.22 -38.84 -28.92
N LYS A 693 12.31 -40.16 -28.73
CA LYS A 693 12.29 -41.13 -29.85
C LYS A 693 11.05 -41.05 -30.76
N PRO A 694 9.84 -40.69 -30.28
CA PRO A 694 8.69 -40.52 -31.17
C PRO A 694 8.79 -39.32 -32.13
N PHE A 695 9.79 -38.44 -31.96
CA PHE A 695 9.85 -37.13 -32.62
C PHE A 695 11.17 -36.85 -33.36
N LEU A 696 12.10 -37.82 -33.39
CA LEU A 696 13.44 -37.72 -33.99
C LEU A 696 13.65 -38.74 -35.14
N MET A 697 12.62 -39.03 -35.94
CA MET A 697 12.76 -39.87 -37.14
C MET A 697 13.16 -39.06 -38.38
#